data_AF-C5P5M5-F1
#
_entry.id   AF-C5P5M5-F1
#
_cell.length_a   1.000
_cell.length_b   1.000
_cell.length_c   1.000
_cell.angle_alpha   90.00
_cell.angle_beta   90.00
_cell.angle_gamma   90.00
#
_symmetry.space_group_name_H-M   'P 1'
#
loop_
_entity.id
_entity.type
_entity.pdbx_description
1 polymer ?
#
loop_
_entity_poly.entity_id
_entity_poly.type
_entity_poly.pdbx_seq_one_letter_code
_entity_poly.pdbx_strand_id
1 'polypeptide(L)'
;MAKRPWILLLLAGWISGVTGQVQHPFQAGAEYSTEDDVLDNSDTPRLHGRFLHITGDTILVRIQGLAILLTRDAIDIHPDSHYKAFSNSDSRHDCHRGKGDAGFLGSAGTDCDSPFTLVNATFKWIQENLRDSIDFVVWTGDSARHDNDENIPRSKTEIIALNQAMVDSLRDVFSETSKGKMHLRIPIVPTIGNNDVMPHNIFHAGPNRWTTTYARMWSEFIPEEQRHSFVQGGWFYVEVIPNKLAVFSLNTMYFFASNNAVDGCYDKSQPGYEHMEWLRIQLQFIRDRSMKAILIGHVPPARTSSKQNWDETCWQKYTLWVKQYRDVVVGSMFGHMNIDHFMFQDFRDLKIGDQAAALEPDYEADSRDKMTTQSRTSYLRDLRDIWAKLPSPPSKSAKLRVLNRHKDILGATLRKSKKKYHRQIGGKWAERYAVSLVSPSVVPNYFPSLRIIEYNISGLDDSALWTHRHIKGAGDSHAKLYETSSFGSTWESDVELSKKKRRKKKKKQKDGKKPPRFTIPSPPSRTAPPGPAYSNQPFTWLGYTQLFANITEMNSKFRMPPSSWREYRLQQAEWPWPSSTTGNTSLKFEVEYNTRIDKLFKLKDMTVKSYLKLARRIARSPDLAQIQKDCVTYDDLKGCEHHPPQDVTKSETESPALHSFEEGNGTTTISRRNIWKIFLRRAFVGYFDDDELRNLIARP
;
A
#
# COMPACT_ATOMS: atom_id res chain seq x y z
N MET A 1 -23.29 -73.19 18.63
CA MET A 1 -23.53 -74.01 19.85
C MET A 1 -22.87 -73.31 21.03
N ALA A 2 -23.48 -73.38 22.22
CA ALA A 2 -22.97 -72.71 23.41
C ALA A 2 -21.91 -73.54 24.13
N LYS A 3 -20.99 -72.85 24.81
CA LYS A 3 -20.59 -73.08 26.22
C LYS A 3 -19.65 -71.93 26.63
N ARG A 4 -19.70 -71.34 27.81
CA ARG A 4 -20.69 -71.04 28.87
C ARG A 4 -19.83 -70.34 29.98
N PRO A 5 -20.42 -69.71 31.02
CA PRO A 5 -19.84 -68.50 31.64
C PRO A 5 -19.44 -68.70 33.11
N TRP A 6 -19.21 -67.61 33.87
CA TRP A 6 -19.85 -67.25 35.17
C TRP A 6 -19.23 -65.92 35.71
N ILE A 7 -20.01 -64.86 36.06
CA ILE A 7 -20.65 -64.52 37.36
C ILE A 7 -19.64 -63.84 38.35
N LEU A 8 -19.91 -62.77 39.13
CA LEU A 8 -21.15 -62.22 39.75
C LEU A 8 -21.11 -60.66 40.03
N LEU A 9 -22.18 -59.91 39.67
CA LEU A 9 -22.90 -58.79 40.36
C LEU A 9 -22.27 -57.53 41.07
N LEU A 10 -22.93 -56.37 40.79
CA LEU A 10 -23.55 -55.34 41.69
C LEU A 10 -22.87 -54.02 42.16
N LEU A 11 -23.62 -52.93 41.93
CA LEU A 11 -23.79 -51.65 42.68
C LEU A 11 -22.60 -50.65 42.78
N ALA A 12 -22.79 -49.33 42.89
CA ALA A 12 -23.84 -48.37 42.47
C ALA A 12 -23.34 -46.92 42.77
N GLY A 13 -23.86 -45.89 42.07
CA GLY A 13 -23.86 -44.51 42.60
C GLY A 13 -22.97 -43.46 41.92
N TRP A 14 -23.52 -42.82 40.87
CA TRP A 14 -23.56 -41.36 40.64
C TRP A 14 -22.41 -40.44 41.11
N ILE A 15 -21.83 -39.66 40.17
CA ILE A 15 -21.73 -38.18 40.20
C ILE A 15 -21.31 -37.67 38.80
N SER A 16 -21.86 -36.53 38.38
CA SER A 16 -21.62 -35.90 37.08
C SER A 16 -20.34 -35.04 37.05
N GLY A 17 -19.63 -34.99 35.91
CA GLY A 17 -18.43 -34.15 35.73
C GLY A 17 -18.18 -33.79 34.27
N VAL A 18 -18.48 -32.53 33.92
CA VAL A 18 -18.43 -31.91 32.57
C VAL A 18 -17.12 -32.18 31.80
N THR A 19 -17.23 -32.63 30.55
CA THR A 19 -16.12 -32.65 29.57
C THR A 19 -16.00 -31.32 28.83
N GLY A 20 -14.80 -30.71 28.83
CA GLY A 20 -14.52 -29.48 28.11
C GLY A 20 -14.33 -29.71 26.60
N GLN A 21 -14.95 -28.87 25.77
CA GLN A 21 -14.68 -28.85 24.32
C GLN A 21 -13.34 -28.17 24.02
N VAL A 22 -12.45 -28.90 23.35
CA VAL A 22 -11.25 -28.36 22.71
C VAL A 22 -11.66 -27.74 21.37
N GLN A 23 -11.26 -26.50 21.10
CA GLN A 23 -11.51 -25.83 19.82
C GLN A 23 -10.44 -26.22 18.77
N HIS A 24 -10.90 -26.51 17.55
CA HIS A 24 -10.04 -26.95 16.43
C HIS A 24 -9.29 -25.78 15.76
N PRO A 25 -8.07 -26.02 15.24
CA PRO A 25 -7.32 -25.04 14.43
C PRO A 25 -7.81 -24.95 12.98
N PHE A 26 -7.31 -23.91 12.29
CA PHE A 26 -7.57 -23.54 10.90
C PHE A 26 -7.55 -24.71 9.90
N GLN A 27 -8.59 -24.82 9.04
CA GLN A 27 -8.64 -25.82 7.98
C GLN A 27 -8.87 -25.14 6.61
N ALA A 28 -7.92 -25.30 5.70
CA ALA A 28 -8.06 -24.89 4.30
C ALA A 28 -8.76 -26.00 3.51
N GLY A 29 -9.70 -25.63 2.64
CA GLY A 29 -10.42 -26.58 1.79
C GLY A 29 -9.59 -27.03 0.59
N ALA A 30 -9.28 -28.31 0.51
CA ALA A 30 -8.78 -28.99 -0.68
C ALA A 30 -9.82 -30.04 -1.13
N GLU A 31 -10.08 -30.15 -2.43
CA GLU A 31 -10.96 -31.17 -3.00
C GLU A 31 -10.22 -32.52 -3.11
N TYR A 32 -10.97 -33.60 -2.91
CA TYR A 32 -10.47 -34.98 -2.89
C TYR A 32 -9.90 -35.44 -4.25
N SER A 33 -8.70 -36.02 -4.24
CA SER A 33 -8.26 -37.03 -5.22
C SER A 33 -7.47 -38.12 -4.50
N THR A 34 -7.68 -39.37 -4.91
CA THR A 34 -7.34 -40.62 -4.21
C THR A 34 -5.89 -40.78 -3.77
N GLU A 35 -5.73 -41.48 -2.63
CA GLU A 35 -4.49 -41.98 -2.07
C GLU A 35 -3.79 -42.95 -3.04
N ASP A 36 -2.54 -42.65 -3.39
CA ASP A 36 -1.37 -43.52 -3.19
C ASP A 36 -0.09 -42.80 -3.69
N ASP A 37 1.04 -43.08 -3.03
CA ASP A 37 2.40 -42.59 -3.31
C ASP A 37 2.64 -41.05 -3.41
N VAL A 38 3.19 -40.48 -2.33
CA VAL A 38 4.54 -39.84 -2.28
C VAL A 38 4.75 -39.17 -0.91
N LEU A 39 5.84 -39.52 -0.24
CA LEU A 39 6.41 -38.75 0.87
C LEU A 39 7.06 -37.47 0.30
N ASP A 40 6.33 -36.35 0.21
CA ASP A 40 6.91 -35.07 -0.20
C ASP A 40 7.78 -34.50 0.94
N ASN A 41 9.07 -34.32 0.65
CA ASN A 41 10.01 -33.65 1.55
C ASN A 41 9.69 -32.16 1.61
N SER A 42 8.89 -31.77 2.62
CA SER A 42 8.48 -30.39 2.89
C SER A 42 9.64 -29.43 3.24
N ASP A 43 10.86 -29.95 3.43
CA ASP A 43 12.07 -29.17 3.76
C ASP A 43 12.80 -28.57 2.54
N THR A 44 12.26 -28.69 1.33
CA THR A 44 12.79 -27.96 0.16
C THR A 44 12.25 -26.52 0.16
N PRO A 45 13.09 -25.47 0.32
CA PRO A 45 12.59 -24.11 0.32
C PRO A 45 12.14 -23.72 -1.10
N ARG A 46 10.90 -23.23 -1.22
CA ARG A 46 10.21 -22.88 -2.48
C ARG A 46 9.61 -21.46 -2.35
N LEU A 47 9.28 -20.82 -3.47
CA LEU A 47 8.59 -19.52 -3.44
C LEU A 47 7.15 -19.67 -2.91
N HIS A 48 6.76 -18.82 -1.97
CA HIS A 48 5.42 -18.78 -1.39
C HIS A 48 4.40 -18.03 -2.27
N GLY A 49 4.87 -17.19 -3.21
CA GLY A 49 4.02 -16.33 -4.02
C GLY A 49 3.42 -15.16 -3.23
N ARG A 50 4.12 -14.70 -2.19
CA ARG A 50 3.64 -13.71 -1.22
C ARG A 50 4.75 -12.76 -0.81
N PHE A 51 4.46 -11.47 -0.68
CA PHE A 51 5.39 -10.51 -0.09
C PHE A 51 4.68 -9.52 0.84
N LEU A 52 5.45 -8.95 1.78
CA LEU A 52 4.96 -8.01 2.78
C LEU A 52 5.27 -6.57 2.36
N HIS A 53 4.29 -5.67 2.46
CA HIS A 53 4.45 -4.23 2.29
C HIS A 53 4.14 -3.51 3.61
N ILE A 54 5.11 -2.69 4.06
CA ILE A 54 5.07 -1.85 5.26
C ILE A 54 5.45 -0.41 4.87
N THR A 55 4.89 0.62 5.51
CA THR A 55 5.09 2.03 5.12
C THR A 55 4.97 3.05 6.25
N GLY A 56 5.44 4.28 6.01
CA GLY A 56 4.92 5.53 6.58
C GLY A 56 4.39 6.62 5.61
N ASP A 57 4.16 7.84 6.13
CA ASP A 57 3.35 9.04 5.75
C ASP A 57 3.22 10.19 6.83
N THR A 58 3.88 11.29 6.54
CA THR A 58 3.94 12.60 7.23
C THR A 58 2.68 13.39 7.72
N ILE A 59 2.87 14.29 8.72
CA ILE A 59 2.21 15.63 8.90
C ILE A 59 3.24 16.79 8.86
N LEU A 60 2.80 17.97 8.40
CA LEU A 60 3.51 19.25 8.49
C LEU A 60 2.84 20.25 9.48
N VAL A 61 3.63 20.90 10.34
CA VAL A 61 3.21 21.85 11.42
C VAL A 61 3.03 23.29 10.90
N ARG A 62 2.24 24.09 11.62
CA ARG A 62 1.85 25.47 11.27
C ARG A 62 2.36 26.50 12.30
N ILE A 63 3.06 27.55 11.85
CA ILE A 63 3.40 28.71 12.70
C ILE A 63 2.19 29.65 12.84
N GLN A 64 1.75 29.85 14.09
CA GLN A 64 0.93 30.93 14.70
C GLN A 64 -0.29 31.54 13.96
N GLY A 65 -1.38 31.74 14.73
CA GLY A 65 -2.38 32.79 14.47
C GLY A 65 -3.85 32.34 14.36
N LEU A 66 -4.62 32.66 15.43
CA LEU A 66 -6.09 32.66 15.56
C LEU A 66 -6.83 31.30 15.41
N ALA A 67 -7.93 31.16 16.18
CA ALA A 67 -8.62 29.89 16.41
C ALA A 67 -9.95 29.76 15.63
N ILE A 68 -10.27 28.53 15.22
CA ILE A 68 -11.63 27.97 15.05
C ILE A 68 -11.51 26.43 15.20
N LEU A 69 -12.59 25.79 15.63
CA LEU A 69 -12.68 24.36 15.96
C LEU A 69 -12.51 23.42 14.73
N LEU A 70 -12.09 22.17 14.98
CA LEU A 70 -12.12 20.95 14.12
C LEU A 70 -10.84 20.53 13.36
N THR A 71 -10.65 19.20 13.32
CA THR A 71 -9.62 18.37 12.63
C THR A 71 -8.22 18.26 13.26
N ARG A 72 -7.94 17.06 13.78
CA ARG A 72 -6.62 16.48 14.10
C ARG A 72 -6.22 15.50 12.94
N ASP A 73 -5.19 14.68 13.15
CA ASP A 73 -4.86 13.38 12.53
C ASP A 73 -3.89 13.33 11.32
N ALA A 74 -2.75 12.64 11.53
CA ALA A 74 -2.06 11.62 10.68
C ALA A 74 -0.86 11.01 11.46
N ILE A 75 0.05 10.24 10.79
CA ILE A 75 1.38 9.68 11.23
C ILE A 75 1.54 8.11 11.20
N ASP A 76 2.78 7.59 11.28
CA ASP A 76 3.23 6.23 10.85
C ASP A 76 4.16 5.52 11.80
N ILE A 77 4.79 4.40 11.35
CA ILE A 77 5.69 3.54 12.13
C ILE A 77 6.48 4.33 13.14
N HIS A 78 7.07 5.45 12.70
CA HIS A 78 7.62 6.55 13.51
C HIS A 78 7.75 6.17 14.98
N PRO A 79 8.71 5.30 15.31
CA PRO A 79 9.11 5.11 16.69
C PRO A 79 9.44 6.46 17.29
N ASP A 80 8.66 6.88 18.27
CA ASP A 80 8.92 8.04 19.09
C ASP A 80 9.53 7.59 20.43
N SER A 81 10.73 8.11 20.68
CA SER A 81 11.48 7.86 21.91
C SER A 81 10.97 8.68 23.11
N HIS A 82 10.11 9.66 22.86
CA HIS A 82 9.52 10.56 23.85
C HIS A 82 8.09 10.18 24.24
N TYR A 83 7.45 9.24 23.52
CA TYR A 83 6.07 8.81 23.75
C TYR A 83 5.89 8.30 25.17
N LYS A 84 4.84 8.80 25.79
CA LYS A 84 4.46 8.53 27.16
C LYS A 84 2.99 8.14 27.20
N ALA A 85 2.75 6.86 27.49
CA ALA A 85 1.40 6.38 27.76
C ALA A 85 0.79 7.19 28.92
N PHE A 86 -0.53 7.38 28.85
CA PHE A 86 -1.36 8.14 29.80
C PHE A 86 -0.97 9.63 29.93
N SER A 87 -0.28 10.17 28.92
CA SER A 87 -0.02 11.60 28.76
C SER A 87 -1.05 12.25 27.83
N ASN A 88 -0.93 13.56 27.59
CA ASN A 88 -1.89 14.31 26.78
C ASN A 88 -1.65 14.07 25.28
N SER A 89 -2.70 13.62 24.59
CA SER A 89 -2.71 13.29 23.16
C SER A 89 -3.03 14.47 22.23
N ASP A 90 -3.16 15.69 22.76
CA ASP A 90 -3.36 16.87 21.92
C ASP A 90 -2.10 17.29 21.14
N SER A 91 -2.33 18.03 20.04
CA SER A 91 -1.34 18.53 19.08
C SER A 91 -0.37 19.60 19.62
N ARG A 92 -0.27 19.76 20.95
CA ARG A 92 0.72 20.60 21.64
C ARG A 92 1.54 19.81 22.64
N HIS A 93 1.18 18.56 22.90
CA HIS A 93 1.83 17.68 23.85
C HIS A 93 2.33 16.41 23.18
N ASP A 94 1.73 16.00 22.05
CA ASP A 94 2.20 14.95 21.13
C ASP A 94 2.47 13.62 21.83
N CYS A 95 1.69 13.31 22.87
CA CYS A 95 1.91 12.19 23.78
C CYS A 95 3.29 12.19 24.49
N HIS A 96 4.01 13.32 24.56
CA HIS A 96 5.30 13.46 25.26
C HIS A 96 5.17 13.95 26.71
N ARG A 97 4.04 14.52 27.14
CA ARG A 97 3.91 15.21 28.45
C ARG A 97 2.47 15.43 28.92
N GLY A 98 2.32 15.83 30.19
CA GLY A 98 1.02 16.00 30.84
C GLY A 98 0.43 14.68 31.33
N LYS A 99 -0.86 14.71 31.71
CA LYS A 99 -1.70 13.53 31.94
C LYS A 99 -2.85 13.56 30.94
N GLY A 100 -3.23 12.41 30.40
CA GLY A 100 -4.29 12.29 29.41
C GLY A 100 -4.59 10.84 29.06
N ASP A 101 -5.10 10.64 27.85
CA ASP A 101 -5.71 9.41 27.34
C ASP A 101 -4.80 8.58 26.40
N ALA A 102 -3.55 9.01 26.18
CA ALA A 102 -2.61 8.33 25.30
C ALA A 102 -2.46 6.83 25.65
N GLY A 103 -2.80 5.93 24.72
CA GLY A 103 -2.78 4.48 24.97
C GLY A 103 -1.38 3.89 25.17
N PHE A 104 -1.29 2.67 25.73
CA PHE A 104 -0.02 1.98 25.91
C PHE A 104 0.57 1.45 24.60
N LEU A 105 -0.29 1.02 23.67
CA LEU A 105 0.07 0.59 22.31
C LEU A 105 -0.09 1.72 21.27
N GLY A 106 0.00 2.98 21.69
CA GLY A 106 -0.33 4.14 20.85
C GLY A 106 -1.77 4.63 21.05
N SER A 107 -2.11 5.78 20.46
CA SER A 107 -3.36 6.52 20.69
C SER A 107 -4.13 6.79 19.40
N ALA A 108 -4.93 5.82 18.94
CA ALA A 108 -5.66 5.88 17.65
C ALA A 108 -6.51 7.16 17.49
N GLY A 109 -6.29 7.91 16.40
CA GLY A 109 -7.02 9.15 16.08
C GLY A 109 -6.44 10.40 16.74
N THR A 110 -5.12 10.47 16.85
CA THR A 110 -4.41 11.62 17.44
C THR A 110 -3.19 11.97 16.57
N ASP A 111 -2.50 13.07 16.90
CA ASP A 111 -1.29 13.51 16.18
C ASP A 111 -0.01 12.85 16.76
N CYS A 112 -0.14 11.79 17.55
CA CYS A 112 0.96 11.12 18.22
C CYS A 112 1.63 10.06 17.34
N ASP A 113 2.96 10.17 17.19
CA ASP A 113 3.84 9.10 16.71
C ASP A 113 3.73 7.82 17.58
N SER A 114 4.37 6.73 17.15
CA SER A 114 4.23 5.44 17.83
C SER A 114 5.19 5.20 18.98
N PRO A 115 4.72 4.64 20.11
CA PRO A 115 5.63 4.08 21.08
C PRO A 115 6.34 2.83 20.53
N PHE A 116 7.59 2.65 20.94
CA PHE A 116 8.35 1.41 20.70
C PHE A 116 7.64 0.14 21.18
N THR A 117 6.68 0.23 22.12
CA THR A 117 5.83 -0.91 22.52
C THR A 117 5.01 -1.46 21.35
N LEU A 118 4.42 -0.59 20.52
CA LEU A 118 3.67 -0.99 19.32
C LEU A 118 4.61 -1.49 18.22
N VAL A 119 5.75 -0.81 17.99
CA VAL A 119 6.73 -1.20 16.97
C VAL A 119 7.29 -2.59 17.27
N ASN A 120 7.78 -2.82 18.49
CA ASN A 120 8.34 -4.11 18.92
C ASN A 120 7.29 -5.22 18.86
N ALA A 121 6.06 -4.96 19.32
CA ALA A 121 4.97 -5.93 19.26
C ALA A 121 4.55 -6.24 17.81
N THR A 122 4.64 -5.26 16.89
CA THR A 122 4.37 -5.46 15.45
C THR A 122 5.43 -6.35 14.81
N PHE A 123 6.72 -6.06 15.02
CA PHE A 123 7.80 -6.90 14.49
C PHE A 123 7.78 -8.32 15.03
N LYS A 124 7.47 -8.47 16.33
CA LYS A 124 7.24 -9.77 16.93
C LYS A 124 6.06 -10.51 16.29
N TRP A 125 4.91 -9.84 16.07
CA TRP A 125 3.78 -10.47 15.40
C TRP A 125 4.14 -10.91 13.96
N ILE A 126 4.90 -10.09 13.22
CA ILE A 126 5.44 -10.45 11.89
C ILE A 126 6.37 -11.67 11.99
N GLN A 127 7.22 -11.74 13.01
CA GLN A 127 8.12 -12.87 13.27
C GLN A 127 7.35 -14.18 13.49
N GLU A 128 6.30 -14.13 14.32
CA GLU A 128 5.49 -15.29 14.69
C GLU A 128 4.52 -15.75 13.59
N ASN A 129 4.05 -14.84 12.71
CA ASN A 129 2.95 -15.13 11.79
C ASN A 129 3.31 -15.08 10.30
N LEU A 130 4.34 -14.31 9.90
CA LEU A 130 4.64 -14.03 8.48
C LEU A 130 6.03 -14.46 8.03
N ARG A 131 7.04 -14.46 8.93
CA ARG A 131 8.46 -14.69 8.64
C ARG A 131 8.76 -15.84 7.67
N ASP A 132 8.10 -16.98 7.88
CA ASP A 132 8.32 -18.23 7.16
C ASP A 132 7.27 -18.49 6.06
N SER A 133 6.64 -17.41 5.56
CA SER A 133 5.56 -17.49 4.56
C SER A 133 5.53 -16.30 3.59
N ILE A 134 6.65 -15.59 3.42
CA ILE A 134 6.81 -14.50 2.45
C ILE A 134 8.19 -14.58 1.77
N ASP A 135 8.26 -14.12 0.53
CA ASP A 135 9.44 -14.23 -0.33
C ASP A 135 10.39 -13.02 -0.22
N PHE A 136 9.86 -11.84 0.14
CA PHE A 136 10.58 -10.58 0.32
C PHE A 136 9.75 -9.54 1.08
N VAL A 137 10.40 -8.44 1.50
CA VAL A 137 9.77 -7.30 2.16
C VAL A 137 9.98 -6.02 1.36
N VAL A 138 8.92 -5.24 1.19
CA VAL A 138 8.94 -3.86 0.69
C VAL A 138 8.67 -2.93 1.87
N TRP A 139 9.55 -1.96 2.08
CA TRP A 139 9.43 -0.96 3.14
C TRP A 139 9.49 0.45 2.56
N THR A 140 8.36 1.16 2.48
CA THR A 140 8.28 2.45 1.78
C THR A 140 8.59 3.68 2.65
N GLY A 141 9.60 3.58 3.55
CA GLY A 141 10.17 4.70 4.30
C GLY A 141 9.26 5.31 5.39
N ASP A 142 9.63 6.52 5.84
CA ASP A 142 9.07 7.30 6.95
C ASP A 142 9.16 6.59 8.30
N SER A 143 10.37 6.67 8.88
CA SER A 143 10.80 5.93 10.07
C SER A 143 11.11 6.83 11.26
N ALA A 144 11.46 8.08 11.03
CA ALA A 144 11.90 9.00 12.08
C ALA A 144 10.79 9.97 12.46
N ARG A 145 10.34 9.99 13.72
CA ARG A 145 9.15 10.69 14.26
C ARG A 145 8.86 12.10 13.74
N HIS A 146 7.71 12.66 14.08
CA HIS A 146 7.38 14.01 13.68
C HIS A 146 8.10 15.08 14.49
N ASP A 147 8.27 16.23 13.83
CA ASP A 147 8.78 17.45 14.44
C ASP A 147 7.60 18.32 14.94
N ASN A 148 6.62 17.68 15.59
CA ASN A 148 5.39 18.32 16.05
C ASN A 148 5.60 19.10 17.36
N ASP A 149 6.40 18.54 18.27
CA ASP A 149 6.64 19.13 19.58
C ASP A 149 7.72 20.22 19.55
N GLU A 150 7.31 21.49 19.55
CA GLU A 150 8.20 22.66 19.60
C GLU A 150 9.18 22.66 20.80
N ASN A 151 8.87 21.94 21.90
CA ASN A 151 9.76 21.82 23.07
C ASN A 151 10.75 20.66 22.96
N ILE A 152 10.50 19.70 22.07
CA ILE A 152 11.37 18.54 21.80
C ILE A 152 11.58 18.43 20.29
N PRO A 153 12.25 19.42 19.66
CA PRO A 153 12.47 19.44 18.22
C PRO A 153 13.32 18.24 17.79
N ARG A 154 12.94 17.63 16.67
CA ARG A 154 13.58 16.44 16.13
C ARG A 154 15.00 16.73 15.66
N SER A 155 15.92 15.87 16.06
CA SER A 155 17.35 16.02 15.74
C SER A 155 17.81 15.11 14.60
N LYS A 156 18.88 15.51 13.89
CA LYS A 156 19.54 14.65 12.87
C LYS A 156 20.03 13.33 13.46
N THR A 157 20.47 13.35 14.71
CA THR A 157 20.92 12.18 15.48
C THR A 157 19.76 11.23 15.78
N GLU A 158 18.60 11.77 16.14
CA GLU A 158 17.38 11.01 16.36
C GLU A 158 16.87 10.38 15.06
N ILE A 159 16.80 11.12 13.95
CA ILE A 159 16.39 10.57 12.65
C ILE A 159 17.21 9.34 12.26
N ILE A 160 18.52 9.39 12.47
CA ILE A 160 19.45 8.29 12.22
C ILE A 160 19.21 7.12 13.19
N ALA A 161 19.04 7.40 14.49
CA ALA A 161 18.81 6.36 15.50
C ALA A 161 17.49 5.61 15.28
N LEU A 162 16.41 6.32 14.94
CA LEU A 162 15.09 5.75 14.66
C LEU A 162 15.10 4.91 13.38
N ASN A 163 15.75 5.39 12.32
CA ASN A 163 15.98 4.59 11.11
C ASN A 163 16.85 3.35 11.38
N GLN A 164 17.90 3.46 12.20
CA GLN A 164 18.72 2.31 12.58
C GLN A 164 17.92 1.28 13.38
N ALA A 165 17.09 1.71 14.34
CA ALA A 165 16.23 0.80 15.12
C ALA A 165 15.22 0.03 14.23
N MET A 166 14.72 0.66 13.17
CA MET A 166 13.88 0.01 12.16
C MET A 166 14.67 -0.99 11.29
N VAL A 167 15.89 -0.64 10.88
CA VAL A 167 16.81 -1.56 10.18
C VAL A 167 17.14 -2.77 11.05
N ASP A 168 17.43 -2.55 12.33
CA ASP A 168 17.74 -3.60 13.30
C ASP A 168 16.53 -4.52 13.50
N SER A 169 15.33 -3.98 13.70
CA SER A 169 14.09 -4.75 13.85
C SER A 169 13.79 -5.62 12.61
N LEU A 170 13.97 -5.06 11.41
CA LEU A 170 13.81 -5.79 10.15
C LEU A 170 14.85 -6.90 9.99
N ARG A 171 16.12 -6.60 10.28
CA ARG A 171 17.22 -7.58 10.24
C ARG A 171 16.99 -8.71 11.23
N ASP A 172 16.60 -8.42 12.46
CA ASP A 172 16.45 -9.41 13.53
C ASP A 172 15.27 -10.36 13.28
N VAL A 173 14.18 -9.88 12.66
CA VAL A 173 13.06 -10.74 12.22
C VAL A 173 13.44 -11.61 11.01
N PHE A 174 14.09 -11.03 10.00
CA PHE A 174 14.28 -11.69 8.69
C PHE A 174 15.67 -12.29 8.45
N SER A 175 16.54 -12.33 9.47
CA SER A 175 17.81 -13.05 9.41
C SER A 175 17.72 -14.49 9.94
N GLU A 176 18.73 -15.27 9.61
CA GLU A 176 19.12 -16.51 10.29
C GLU A 176 20.63 -16.51 10.54
N THR A 177 21.08 -17.32 11.51
CA THR A 177 22.50 -17.54 11.76
C THR A 177 22.92 -18.88 11.17
N SER A 178 23.87 -18.87 10.23
CA SER A 178 24.50 -20.09 9.72
C SER A 178 26.02 -19.96 9.77
N LYS A 179 26.69 -21.02 10.24
CA LYS A 179 28.16 -21.09 10.37
C LYS A 179 28.77 -19.90 11.14
N GLY A 180 28.07 -19.42 12.17
CA GLY A 180 28.51 -18.30 13.01
C GLY A 180 28.42 -16.92 12.36
N LYS A 181 27.77 -16.79 11.18
CA LYS A 181 27.44 -15.51 10.55
C LYS A 181 25.93 -15.36 10.47
N MET A 182 25.45 -14.16 10.72
CA MET A 182 24.06 -13.80 10.47
C MET A 182 23.92 -13.34 9.01
N HIS A 183 22.88 -13.80 8.32
CA HIS A 183 22.55 -13.38 6.97
C HIS A 183 21.03 -13.29 6.82
N LEU A 184 20.57 -12.40 5.93
CA LEU A 184 19.16 -12.26 5.59
C LEU A 184 18.64 -13.52 4.90
N ARG A 185 17.41 -13.91 5.24
CA ARG A 185 16.69 -15.05 4.63
C ARG A 185 15.93 -14.64 3.38
N ILE A 186 15.46 -13.40 3.38
CA ILE A 186 14.71 -12.79 2.28
C ILE A 186 15.21 -11.35 2.08
N PRO A 187 15.17 -10.83 0.83
CA PRO A 187 15.57 -9.47 0.58
C PRO A 187 14.56 -8.46 1.15
N ILE A 188 15.09 -7.36 1.68
CA ILE A 188 14.32 -6.23 2.20
C ILE A 188 14.65 -5.03 1.32
N VAL A 189 13.64 -4.36 0.78
CA VAL A 189 13.82 -3.27 -0.18
C VAL A 189 13.23 -1.97 0.38
N PRO A 190 14.06 -1.13 1.04
CA PRO A 190 13.63 0.17 1.57
C PRO A 190 13.52 1.28 0.51
N THR A 191 12.76 2.34 0.82
CA THR A 191 12.83 3.67 0.17
C THR A 191 13.02 4.76 1.22
N ILE A 192 13.61 5.89 0.83
CA ILE A 192 13.71 7.08 1.69
C ILE A 192 12.35 7.80 1.71
N GLY A 193 11.81 8.07 2.91
CA GLY A 193 10.65 8.93 3.12
C GLY A 193 10.99 10.40 3.31
N ASN A 194 9.96 11.28 3.36
CA ASN A 194 10.18 12.73 3.50
C ASN A 194 10.47 13.16 4.94
N ASN A 195 10.18 12.31 5.92
CA ASN A 195 10.65 12.46 7.30
C ASN A 195 11.99 11.79 7.59
N ASP A 196 12.50 10.93 6.72
CA ASP A 196 13.80 10.27 6.88
C ASP A 196 14.99 11.23 6.64
N VAL A 197 14.72 12.52 6.43
CA VAL A 197 15.69 13.60 6.21
C VAL A 197 15.35 14.88 6.97
N MET A 198 16.36 15.75 7.11
CA MET A 198 16.26 17.05 7.77
C MET A 198 17.01 18.12 6.97
N PRO A 199 16.41 19.28 6.65
CA PRO A 199 15.04 19.68 6.98
C PRO A 199 13.96 18.77 6.36
N HIS A 200 12.80 18.70 7.01
CA HIS A 200 11.65 17.95 6.53
C HIS A 200 11.29 18.35 5.08
N ASN A 201 10.94 17.38 4.24
CA ASN A 201 10.71 17.52 2.79
C ASN A 201 11.92 17.92 1.93
N ILE A 202 13.00 18.45 2.50
CA ILE A 202 14.10 19.05 1.75
C ILE A 202 15.20 18.01 1.49
N PHE A 203 15.16 17.40 0.30
CA PHE A 203 16.17 16.45 -0.17
C PHE A 203 16.96 17.06 -1.35
N HIS A 204 18.18 17.53 -1.06
CA HIS A 204 19.11 18.04 -2.07
C HIS A 204 19.66 16.93 -2.97
N ALA A 205 20.12 17.27 -4.17
CA ALA A 205 20.86 16.37 -5.05
C ALA A 205 21.99 15.63 -4.30
N GLY A 206 22.24 14.38 -4.67
CA GLY A 206 23.34 13.58 -4.13
C GLY A 206 24.62 13.69 -4.98
N PRO A 207 25.75 13.15 -4.49
CA PRO A 207 25.93 12.54 -3.18
C PRO A 207 25.80 13.55 -2.04
N ASN A 208 25.06 13.19 -1.00
CA ASN A 208 24.83 14.06 0.15
C ASN A 208 24.96 13.28 1.47
N ARG A 209 24.80 13.97 2.60
CA ARG A 209 24.92 13.34 3.93
C ARG A 209 23.91 12.20 4.11
N TRP A 210 22.67 12.37 3.66
CA TRP A 210 21.62 11.36 3.81
C TRP A 210 21.91 10.13 2.95
N THR A 211 22.23 10.28 1.65
CA THR A 211 22.59 9.13 0.80
C THR A 211 23.81 8.39 1.36
N THR A 212 24.81 9.10 1.88
CA THR A 212 25.99 8.50 2.52
C THR A 212 25.67 7.77 3.83
N THR A 213 24.77 8.32 4.67
CA THR A 213 24.35 7.69 5.92
C THR A 213 23.49 6.45 5.66
N TYR A 214 22.48 6.54 4.79
CA TYR A 214 21.65 5.39 4.42
C TYR A 214 22.45 4.29 3.70
N ALA A 215 23.48 4.63 2.92
CA ALA A 215 24.35 3.63 2.29
C ALA A 215 25.10 2.75 3.31
N ARG A 216 25.32 3.25 4.54
CA ARG A 216 25.92 2.49 5.64
C ARG A 216 24.86 1.64 6.35
N MET A 217 23.74 2.26 6.74
CA MET A 217 22.66 1.58 7.47
C MET A 217 22.01 0.47 6.64
N TRP A 218 21.82 0.68 5.33
CA TRP A 218 21.21 -0.28 4.41
C TRP A 218 22.25 -1.12 3.64
N SER A 219 23.48 -1.24 4.16
CA SER A 219 24.56 -1.95 3.46
C SER A 219 24.25 -3.45 3.24
N GLU A 220 23.47 -4.09 4.09
CA GLU A 220 22.99 -5.47 3.91
C GLU A 220 21.79 -5.58 2.95
N PHE A 221 21.02 -4.48 2.77
CA PHE A 221 19.82 -4.43 1.92
C PHE A 221 20.13 -4.01 0.47
N ILE A 222 21.19 -3.23 0.25
CA ILE A 222 21.60 -2.72 -1.06
C ILE A 222 22.70 -3.64 -1.64
N PRO A 223 22.43 -4.34 -2.76
CA PRO A 223 23.43 -5.13 -3.48
C PRO A 223 24.66 -4.29 -3.84
N GLU A 224 25.84 -4.91 -3.81
CA GLU A 224 27.11 -4.21 -4.03
C GLU A 224 27.14 -3.45 -5.36
N GLU A 225 26.61 -4.06 -6.42
CA GLU A 225 26.50 -3.46 -7.76
C GLU A 225 25.58 -2.22 -7.83
N GLN A 226 24.77 -1.97 -6.80
CA GLN A 226 23.89 -0.81 -6.70
C GLN A 226 24.40 0.30 -5.78
N ARG A 227 25.40 0.03 -4.93
CA ARG A 227 25.83 0.98 -3.89
C ARG A 227 26.27 2.33 -4.45
N HIS A 228 26.92 2.35 -5.61
CA HIS A 228 27.28 3.61 -6.28
C HIS A 228 26.03 4.41 -6.69
N SER A 229 25.08 3.76 -7.39
CA SER A 229 23.79 4.37 -7.79
C SER A 229 23.05 4.94 -6.57
N PHE A 230 23.04 4.19 -5.46
CA PHE A 230 22.41 4.64 -4.23
C PHE A 230 23.11 5.85 -3.60
N VAL A 231 24.44 5.89 -3.57
CA VAL A 231 25.17 7.06 -3.03
C VAL A 231 24.94 8.32 -3.88
N GLN A 232 24.86 8.18 -5.21
CA GLN A 232 24.57 9.29 -6.12
C GLN A 232 23.14 9.84 -5.97
N GLY A 233 22.14 8.97 -5.84
CA GLY A 233 20.73 9.37 -5.98
C GLY A 233 19.74 8.90 -4.91
N GLY A 234 20.14 8.02 -4.00
CA GLY A 234 19.22 7.34 -3.07
C GLY A 234 18.28 6.34 -3.77
N TRP A 235 18.55 5.98 -5.03
CA TRP A 235 17.75 5.06 -5.84
C TRP A 235 18.56 3.79 -6.20
N PHE A 236 17.89 2.64 -6.26
CA PHE A 236 18.50 1.34 -6.53
C PHE A 236 17.44 0.30 -6.90
N TYR A 237 17.86 -0.92 -7.30
CA TYR A 237 16.96 -2.07 -7.38
C TYR A 237 17.53 -3.31 -6.69
N VAL A 238 16.66 -4.26 -6.31
CA VAL A 238 17.06 -5.58 -5.79
C VAL A 238 16.40 -6.66 -6.61
N GLU A 239 17.16 -7.66 -7.06
CA GLU A 239 16.61 -8.86 -7.70
C GLU A 239 16.03 -9.79 -6.63
N VAL A 240 14.81 -9.51 -6.19
CA VAL A 240 14.11 -10.29 -5.16
C VAL A 240 13.86 -11.73 -5.58
N ILE A 241 13.74 -11.99 -6.89
CA ILE A 241 13.86 -13.34 -7.47
C ILE A 241 14.96 -13.27 -8.54
N PRO A 242 16.16 -13.81 -8.28
CA PRO A 242 17.32 -13.75 -9.16
C PRO A 242 17.01 -14.03 -10.64
N ASN A 243 17.44 -13.14 -11.53
CA ASN A 243 17.20 -13.21 -12.98
C ASN A 243 15.72 -13.30 -13.41
N LYS A 244 14.76 -12.96 -12.54
CA LYS A 244 13.32 -13.06 -12.84
C LYS A 244 12.53 -11.80 -12.46
N LEU A 245 12.65 -11.34 -11.22
CA LEU A 245 11.89 -10.21 -10.67
C LEU A 245 12.82 -9.27 -9.90
N ALA A 246 12.73 -7.98 -10.21
CA ALA A 246 13.41 -6.92 -9.47
C ALA A 246 12.41 -5.91 -8.86
N VAL A 247 12.74 -5.39 -7.68
CA VAL A 247 12.02 -4.30 -7.02
C VAL A 247 12.87 -3.04 -7.12
N PHE A 248 12.31 -1.97 -7.65
CA PHE A 248 12.96 -0.68 -7.89
C PHE A 248 12.60 0.33 -6.82
N SER A 249 13.56 0.67 -5.96
CA SER A 249 13.44 1.73 -4.97
C SER A 249 13.67 3.10 -5.63
N LEU A 250 12.58 3.85 -5.80
CA LEU A 250 12.60 5.20 -6.33
C LEU A 250 12.74 6.19 -5.17
N ASN A 251 13.80 7.00 -5.17
CA ASN A 251 13.85 8.22 -4.35
C ASN A 251 12.83 9.25 -4.86
N THR A 252 11.59 9.16 -4.38
CA THR A 252 10.48 10.04 -4.78
C THR A 252 10.63 11.47 -4.28
N MET A 253 11.59 11.74 -3.38
CA MET A 253 11.87 13.10 -2.90
C MET A 253 12.31 14.04 -4.02
N TYR A 254 12.96 13.52 -5.07
CA TYR A 254 13.30 14.31 -6.25
C TYR A 254 12.13 14.61 -7.18
N PHE A 255 10.96 14.00 -6.93
CA PHE A 255 9.74 14.25 -7.70
C PHE A 255 8.72 15.05 -6.87
N PHE A 256 8.90 15.12 -5.56
CA PHE A 256 7.94 15.68 -4.61
C PHE A 256 7.81 17.19 -4.78
N ALA A 257 6.59 17.68 -5.03
CA ALA A 257 6.30 19.09 -5.27
C ALA A 257 6.64 19.98 -4.06
N SER A 258 6.64 19.44 -2.84
CA SER A 258 7.01 20.15 -1.61
C SER A 258 8.52 20.19 -1.33
N ASN A 259 9.36 19.59 -2.18
CA ASN A 259 10.82 19.62 -2.04
C ASN A 259 11.42 20.82 -2.80
N ASN A 260 11.45 21.98 -2.15
CA ASN A 260 11.97 23.23 -2.72
C ASN A 260 13.49 23.24 -3.00
N ALA A 261 14.23 22.13 -2.76
CA ALA A 261 15.64 22.01 -3.13
C ALA A 261 15.88 21.44 -4.55
N VAL A 262 14.82 21.08 -5.28
CA VAL A 262 14.90 20.55 -6.65
C VAL A 262 13.80 21.14 -7.54
N ASP A 263 14.05 21.18 -8.85
CA ASP A 263 13.13 21.77 -9.84
C ASP A 263 12.65 20.70 -10.84
N GLY A 264 11.94 19.71 -10.30
CA GLY A 264 11.30 18.66 -11.07
C GLY A 264 12.25 17.79 -11.92
N CYS A 265 11.78 17.44 -13.11
CA CYS A 265 12.43 16.48 -14.01
C CYS A 265 12.62 16.99 -15.44
N TYR A 266 12.41 18.27 -15.72
CA TYR A 266 12.53 18.84 -17.07
C TYR A 266 13.99 19.06 -17.50
N ASP A 267 14.79 19.72 -16.67
CA ASP A 267 16.15 20.11 -16.99
C ASP A 267 17.20 19.07 -16.57
N LYS A 268 18.23 18.93 -17.40
CA LYS A 268 19.24 17.86 -17.26
C LYS A 268 20.10 17.96 -16.00
N SER A 269 20.19 19.14 -15.39
CA SER A 269 20.92 19.39 -14.14
C SER A 269 20.12 19.05 -12.89
N GLN A 270 18.83 18.70 -13.01
CA GLN A 270 17.99 18.36 -11.89
C GLN A 270 18.08 16.86 -11.57
N PRO A 271 18.21 16.47 -10.30
CA PRO A 271 18.34 15.05 -9.92
C PRO A 271 17.09 14.24 -10.29
N GLY A 272 15.91 14.89 -10.39
CA GLY A 272 14.71 14.25 -10.93
C GLY A 272 14.83 13.86 -12.40
N TYR A 273 15.52 14.66 -13.23
CA TYR A 273 15.81 14.29 -14.62
C TYR A 273 16.74 13.07 -14.67
N GLU A 274 17.82 13.08 -13.88
CA GLU A 274 18.82 12.02 -13.83
C GLU A 274 18.23 10.70 -13.35
N HIS A 275 17.41 10.73 -12.29
CA HIS A 275 16.65 9.58 -11.80
C HIS A 275 15.75 8.99 -12.90
N MET A 276 15.02 9.84 -13.63
CA MET A 276 14.17 9.38 -14.73
C MET A 276 14.97 8.75 -15.88
N GLU A 277 16.19 9.21 -16.17
CA GLU A 277 17.06 8.55 -17.16
C GLU A 277 17.65 7.24 -16.62
N TRP A 278 18.05 7.17 -15.34
CA TRP A 278 18.45 5.93 -14.68
C TRP A 278 17.32 4.89 -14.77
N LEU A 279 16.10 5.25 -14.36
CA LEU A 279 14.93 4.36 -14.40
C LEU A 279 14.64 3.89 -15.82
N ARG A 280 14.76 4.78 -16.82
CA ARG A 280 14.62 4.45 -18.24
C ARG A 280 15.64 3.40 -18.69
N ILE A 281 16.91 3.58 -18.31
CA ILE A 281 18.01 2.68 -18.67
C ILE A 281 17.84 1.32 -17.99
N GLN A 282 17.56 1.30 -16.69
CA GLN A 282 17.42 0.05 -15.95
C GLN A 282 16.18 -0.75 -16.38
N LEU A 283 15.04 -0.11 -16.62
CA LEU A 283 13.87 -0.81 -17.17
C LEU A 283 14.11 -1.39 -18.57
N GLN A 284 15.01 -0.79 -19.36
CA GLN A 284 15.46 -1.38 -20.62
C GLN A 284 16.31 -2.63 -20.37
N PHE A 285 17.25 -2.62 -19.43
CA PHE A 285 18.01 -3.82 -19.07
C PHE A 285 17.14 -4.95 -18.51
N ILE A 286 16.14 -4.64 -17.68
CA ILE A 286 15.16 -5.63 -17.19
C ILE A 286 14.35 -6.21 -18.36
N ARG A 287 13.91 -5.38 -19.32
CA ARG A 287 13.25 -5.85 -20.55
C ARG A 287 14.13 -6.80 -21.34
N ASP A 288 15.38 -6.41 -21.60
CA ASP A 288 16.29 -7.16 -22.46
C ASP A 288 16.72 -8.49 -21.81
N ARG A 289 16.79 -8.54 -20.48
CA ARG A 289 16.95 -9.77 -19.67
C ARG A 289 15.65 -10.57 -19.51
N SER A 290 14.53 -10.15 -20.13
CA SER A 290 13.20 -10.77 -20.01
C SER A 290 12.63 -10.85 -18.57
N MET A 291 13.16 -10.03 -17.67
CA MET A 291 12.74 -9.92 -16.27
C MET A 291 11.48 -9.04 -16.11
N LYS A 292 10.96 -8.97 -14.89
CA LYS A 292 9.87 -8.08 -14.47
C LYS A 292 10.31 -7.11 -13.38
N ALA A 293 9.59 -5.98 -13.28
CA ALA A 293 9.86 -4.91 -12.34
C ALA A 293 8.64 -4.56 -11.48
N ILE A 294 8.82 -4.45 -10.18
CA ILE A 294 7.92 -3.73 -9.26
C ILE A 294 8.55 -2.37 -9.00
N LEU A 295 7.77 -1.28 -9.05
CA LEU A 295 8.25 0.05 -8.67
C LEU A 295 7.74 0.41 -7.28
N ILE A 296 8.62 0.89 -6.41
CA ILE A 296 8.28 1.31 -5.05
C ILE A 296 8.81 2.73 -4.81
N GLY A 297 8.13 3.49 -3.97
CA GLY A 297 8.55 4.83 -3.56
C GLY A 297 7.80 5.24 -2.30
N HIS A 298 8.19 6.36 -1.69
CA HIS A 298 7.47 6.87 -0.54
C HIS A 298 6.25 7.70 -0.99
N VAL A 299 6.50 8.88 -1.57
CA VAL A 299 5.47 9.82 -2.04
C VAL A 299 4.79 9.28 -3.32
N PRO A 300 3.46 9.03 -3.35
CA PRO A 300 2.79 8.55 -4.55
C PRO A 300 2.63 9.65 -5.60
N PRO A 301 2.51 9.29 -6.90
CA PRO A 301 2.23 10.19 -8.02
C PRO A 301 0.75 10.65 -8.05
N ALA A 302 0.24 11.15 -6.92
CA ALA A 302 -1.10 11.71 -6.78
C ALA A 302 -1.24 12.99 -7.61
N ARG A 303 -2.34 13.09 -8.35
CA ARG A 303 -2.62 14.18 -9.30
C ARG A 303 -4.12 14.37 -9.46
N THR A 304 -4.70 15.17 -8.58
CA THR A 304 -6.10 15.60 -8.56
C THR A 304 -6.19 17.12 -8.49
N SER A 305 -7.40 17.68 -8.47
CA SER A 305 -7.63 19.12 -8.28
C SER A 305 -7.25 19.61 -6.87
N SER A 306 -7.39 18.78 -5.85
CA SER A 306 -7.09 19.10 -4.45
C SER A 306 -5.68 18.68 -3.99
N LYS A 307 -5.00 17.78 -4.72
CA LYS A 307 -3.69 17.24 -4.33
C LYS A 307 -2.84 16.92 -5.56
N GLN A 308 -1.69 17.57 -5.67
CA GLN A 308 -0.63 17.20 -6.59
C GLN A 308 0.65 16.92 -5.80
N ASN A 309 1.01 15.65 -5.66
CA ASN A 309 2.20 15.26 -4.90
C ASN A 309 3.48 15.43 -5.70
N TRP A 310 3.46 15.18 -7.01
CA TRP A 310 4.67 15.25 -7.82
C TRP A 310 4.68 16.49 -8.70
N ASP A 311 5.87 17.03 -8.94
CA ASP A 311 6.09 17.93 -10.07
C ASP A 311 5.52 17.30 -11.36
N GLU A 312 4.83 18.13 -12.14
CA GLU A 312 4.13 17.71 -13.34
C GLU A 312 5.11 17.13 -14.38
N THR A 313 6.33 17.69 -14.50
CA THR A 313 7.33 17.20 -15.47
C THR A 313 7.87 15.81 -15.07
N CYS A 314 7.97 15.55 -13.76
CA CYS A 314 8.25 14.22 -13.21
C CYS A 314 7.09 13.24 -13.44
N TRP A 315 5.85 13.64 -13.14
CA TRP A 315 4.66 12.81 -13.37
C TRP A 315 4.52 12.41 -14.86
N GLN A 316 4.79 13.35 -15.78
CA GLN A 316 4.76 13.13 -17.23
C GLN A 316 5.81 12.10 -17.67
N LYS A 317 7.05 12.20 -17.19
CA LYS A 317 8.12 11.22 -17.50
C LYS A 317 7.83 9.84 -16.92
N TYR A 318 7.45 9.75 -15.64
CA TYR A 318 7.10 8.48 -14.99
C TYR A 318 5.95 7.78 -15.69
N THR A 319 4.86 8.50 -15.96
CA THR A 319 3.68 7.95 -16.65
C THR A 319 4.03 7.49 -18.08
N LEU A 320 4.97 8.16 -18.74
CA LEU A 320 5.50 7.71 -20.02
C LEU A 320 6.35 6.44 -19.87
N TRP A 321 7.20 6.32 -18.85
CA TRP A 321 7.99 5.11 -18.60
C TRP A 321 7.10 3.90 -18.31
N VAL A 322 6.14 4.03 -17.40
CA VAL A 322 5.20 2.92 -17.10
C VAL A 322 4.38 2.53 -18.34
N LYS A 323 4.03 3.48 -19.21
CA LYS A 323 3.39 3.20 -20.52
C LYS A 323 4.29 2.46 -21.50
N GLN A 324 5.56 2.87 -21.61
CA GLN A 324 6.50 2.25 -22.53
C GLN A 324 6.95 0.87 -22.03
N TYR A 325 7.15 0.68 -20.73
CA TYR A 325 7.60 -0.57 -20.09
C TYR A 325 6.46 -1.42 -19.51
N ARG A 326 5.22 -1.24 -20.02
CA ARG A 326 4.01 -1.93 -19.52
C ARG A 326 3.98 -3.45 -19.74
N ASP A 327 4.96 -3.99 -20.45
CA ASP A 327 5.29 -5.41 -20.66
C ASP A 327 6.19 -6.00 -19.56
N VAL A 328 6.84 -5.12 -18.78
CA VAL A 328 7.83 -5.44 -17.75
C VAL A 328 7.32 -5.04 -16.35
N VAL A 329 6.70 -3.87 -16.22
CA VAL A 329 6.18 -3.36 -14.94
C VAL A 329 4.97 -4.17 -14.50
N VAL A 330 5.06 -4.74 -13.30
CA VAL A 330 4.03 -5.54 -12.62
C VAL A 330 2.99 -4.65 -11.94
N GLY A 331 3.46 -3.56 -11.33
CA GLY A 331 2.67 -2.61 -10.58
C GLY A 331 3.55 -1.61 -9.85
N SER A 332 2.92 -0.70 -9.13
CA SER A 332 3.62 0.29 -8.32
C SER A 332 2.92 0.48 -6.98
N MET A 333 3.68 0.63 -5.89
CA MET A 333 3.16 0.78 -4.54
C MET A 333 3.90 1.88 -3.77
N PHE A 334 3.16 2.61 -2.94
CA PHE A 334 3.63 3.82 -2.26
C PHE A 334 3.04 3.93 -0.84
N GLY A 335 3.60 4.87 -0.07
CA GLY A 335 3.13 5.29 1.25
C GLY A 335 2.51 6.69 1.21
N HIS A 336 2.88 7.52 2.17
CA HIS A 336 2.68 8.98 2.16
C HIS A 336 1.22 9.44 1.99
N MET A 337 0.21 8.67 2.39
CA MET A 337 -1.17 9.20 2.45
C MET A 337 -1.99 8.70 3.66
N ASN A 338 -1.45 7.77 4.48
CA ASN A 338 -2.09 7.16 5.64
C ASN A 338 -3.44 6.47 5.38
N ILE A 339 -3.82 6.27 4.10
CA ILE A 339 -5.13 5.74 3.71
C ILE A 339 -5.02 4.70 2.60
N ASP A 340 -5.79 3.62 2.74
CA ASP A 340 -5.89 2.57 1.74
C ASP A 340 -6.62 3.05 0.49
N HIS A 341 -5.87 3.24 -0.60
CA HIS A 341 -6.48 3.52 -1.89
C HIS A 341 -5.57 3.11 -3.05
N PHE A 342 -6.07 3.36 -4.26
CA PHE A 342 -5.35 3.19 -5.51
C PHE A 342 -5.66 4.38 -6.41
N MET A 343 -4.82 4.60 -7.42
CA MET A 343 -5.00 5.65 -8.41
C MET A 343 -4.63 5.15 -9.81
N PHE A 344 -5.10 5.85 -10.85
CA PHE A 344 -4.73 5.54 -12.24
C PHE A 344 -3.84 6.61 -12.82
N GLN A 345 -2.77 6.19 -13.49
CA GLN A 345 -2.01 7.04 -14.40
C GLN A 345 -2.60 6.86 -15.81
N ASP A 346 -3.33 7.87 -16.30
CA ASP A 346 -3.98 7.82 -17.61
C ASP A 346 -3.05 8.30 -18.72
N PHE A 347 -2.70 7.40 -19.63
CA PHE A 347 -1.76 7.64 -20.72
C PHE A 347 -2.28 8.58 -21.82
N ARG A 348 -3.50 9.12 -21.69
CA ARG A 348 -4.01 10.23 -22.52
C ARG A 348 -3.66 11.60 -21.99
N ASP A 349 -3.38 11.72 -20.70
CA ASP A 349 -3.04 13.01 -20.07
C ASP A 349 -1.54 13.32 -20.24
N LEU A 350 -0.83 12.42 -20.96
CA LEU A 350 0.54 12.59 -21.40
C LEU A 350 0.68 13.69 -22.46
N LYS A 351 1.41 14.75 -22.10
CA LYS A 351 1.82 15.85 -22.97
C LYS A 351 3.27 15.58 -23.38
N ILE A 352 3.57 15.48 -24.67
CA ILE A 352 4.91 15.10 -25.18
C ILE A 352 5.46 16.21 -26.11
N GLY A 353 6.74 16.54 -25.97
CA GLY A 353 7.41 17.59 -26.75
C GLY A 353 7.31 18.96 -26.06
N ASP A 354 7.23 20.04 -26.83
CA ASP A 354 7.09 21.41 -26.29
C ASP A 354 5.87 21.57 -25.36
N GLN A 355 4.85 20.71 -25.47
CA GLN A 355 3.67 20.70 -24.60
C GLN A 355 3.94 20.21 -23.16
N ALA A 356 5.11 19.60 -22.91
CA ALA A 356 5.60 19.33 -21.56
C ALA A 356 6.46 20.48 -21.01
N ALA A 357 7.00 21.33 -21.89
CA ALA A 357 7.84 22.48 -21.52
C ALA A 357 7.02 23.74 -21.22
N ALA A 358 5.81 23.84 -21.78
CA ALA A 358 4.87 24.93 -21.55
C ALA A 358 3.89 24.61 -20.39
N LEU A 359 4.39 23.91 -19.36
CA LEU A 359 3.63 23.58 -18.17
C LEU A 359 4.00 24.57 -17.08
N GLU A 360 3.41 25.76 -17.19
CA GLU A 360 3.07 26.54 -15.99
C GLU A 360 2.32 25.60 -15.03
N PRO A 361 2.67 25.59 -13.73
CA PRO A 361 1.88 24.88 -12.76
C PRO A 361 0.52 25.59 -12.60
N ASP A 362 -0.54 25.02 -13.18
CA ASP A 362 -1.96 25.40 -12.99
C ASP A 362 -2.42 25.30 -11.50
N TYR A 363 -1.51 24.92 -10.62
CA TYR A 363 -1.66 24.76 -9.18
C TYR A 363 -0.46 25.47 -8.54
N GLU A 364 -0.68 26.61 -7.87
CA GLU A 364 0.32 27.06 -6.91
C GLU A 364 0.49 25.94 -5.90
N ALA A 365 1.70 25.39 -5.81
CA ALA A 365 2.00 24.36 -4.82
C ALA A 365 1.73 24.96 -3.44
N ASP A 366 0.64 24.55 -2.79
CA ASP A 366 0.39 25.02 -1.43
C ASP A 366 1.60 24.57 -0.60
N SER A 367 2.29 25.57 -0.08
CA SER A 367 3.36 25.49 0.93
C SER A 367 3.06 24.58 2.12
N ARG A 368 1.82 24.12 2.26
CA ARG A 368 1.27 23.33 3.34
C ARG A 368 0.86 21.96 2.81
N ASP A 369 1.78 21.01 2.85
CA ASP A 369 1.47 19.60 2.75
C ASP A 369 0.77 19.06 4.03
N LYS A 370 -0.19 19.82 4.57
CA LYS A 370 -0.90 19.45 5.80
C LYS A 370 -2.07 18.55 5.47
N MET A 371 -1.83 17.25 5.53
CA MET A 371 -2.83 16.25 5.24
C MET A 371 -3.66 15.92 6.49
N THR A 372 -4.80 16.59 6.65
CA THR A 372 -5.83 16.28 7.67
C THR A 372 -6.84 15.25 7.17
N THR A 373 -7.61 14.62 8.07
CA THR A 373 -8.74 13.73 7.71
C THR A 373 -9.73 14.37 6.70
N GLN A 374 -10.02 15.68 6.81
CA GLN A 374 -10.88 16.36 5.83
C GLN A 374 -10.19 16.47 4.45
N SER A 375 -8.91 16.85 4.40
CA SER A 375 -8.18 16.94 3.13
C SER A 375 -8.05 15.58 2.43
N ARG A 376 -7.83 14.49 3.20
CA ARG A 376 -7.85 13.10 2.72
C ARG A 376 -9.22 12.77 2.12
N THR A 377 -10.30 13.15 2.81
CA THR A 377 -11.67 12.93 2.32
C THR A 377 -11.94 13.68 1.00
N SER A 378 -11.53 14.95 0.89
CA SER A 378 -11.64 15.72 -0.35
C SER A 378 -10.84 15.11 -1.50
N TYR A 379 -9.61 14.67 -1.24
CA TYR A 379 -8.79 13.95 -2.21
C TYR A 379 -9.46 12.64 -2.71
N LEU A 380 -10.05 11.85 -1.81
CA LEU A 380 -10.78 10.64 -2.18
C LEU A 380 -12.04 10.95 -3.02
N ARG A 381 -12.70 12.09 -2.80
CA ARG A 381 -13.82 12.57 -3.64
C ARG A 381 -13.33 12.94 -5.05
N ASP A 382 -12.22 13.65 -5.18
CA ASP A 382 -11.65 13.96 -6.49
C ASP A 382 -11.29 12.69 -7.28
N LEU A 383 -10.73 11.67 -6.61
CA LEU A 383 -10.49 10.36 -7.22
C LEU A 383 -11.81 9.74 -7.72
N ARG A 384 -12.87 9.78 -6.92
CA ARG A 384 -14.21 9.30 -7.31
C ARG A 384 -14.75 10.03 -8.54
N ASP A 385 -14.54 11.35 -8.65
CA ASP A 385 -14.97 12.16 -9.79
C ASP A 385 -14.14 11.92 -11.05
N ILE A 386 -12.85 11.67 -10.91
CA ILE A 386 -12.00 11.16 -12.00
C ILE A 386 -12.49 9.79 -12.45
N TRP A 387 -12.86 8.91 -11.51
CA TRP A 387 -13.40 7.58 -11.82
C TRP A 387 -14.79 7.60 -12.46
N ALA A 388 -15.62 8.60 -12.17
CA ALA A 388 -16.92 8.80 -12.81
C ALA A 388 -16.78 9.03 -14.33
N LYS A 389 -15.68 9.68 -14.74
CA LYS A 389 -15.34 9.98 -16.16
C LYS A 389 -14.81 8.75 -16.92
N LEU A 390 -14.62 7.59 -16.27
CA LEU A 390 -14.05 6.39 -16.91
C LEU A 390 -14.98 5.76 -17.97
N PRO A 391 -14.44 5.34 -19.13
CA PRO A 391 -15.22 4.66 -20.16
C PRO A 391 -15.95 3.43 -19.62
N SER A 392 -17.18 3.21 -20.07
CA SER A 392 -18.07 2.16 -19.55
C SER A 392 -18.38 1.10 -20.60
N PRO A 393 -18.50 -0.19 -20.24
CA PRO A 393 -18.87 -1.24 -21.18
C PRO A 393 -20.32 -1.02 -21.68
N PRO A 394 -20.67 -1.48 -22.88
CA PRO A 394 -22.05 -1.45 -23.33
C PRO A 394 -22.92 -2.31 -22.41
N SER A 395 -23.99 -1.73 -21.87
CA SER A 395 -24.99 -2.47 -21.10
C SER A 395 -25.81 -3.38 -22.01
N LYS A 396 -26.12 -4.60 -21.53
CA LYS A 396 -27.07 -5.52 -22.18
C LYS A 396 -28.52 -5.02 -22.07
N SER A 397 -28.90 -4.42 -20.93
CA SER A 397 -30.28 -3.99 -20.67
C SER A 397 -30.67 -2.72 -21.42
N ALA A 398 -29.76 -1.75 -21.53
CA ALA A 398 -30.02 -0.43 -22.13
C ALA A 398 -30.34 -0.45 -23.65
N LYS A 399 -30.21 -1.60 -24.31
CA LYS A 399 -30.58 -1.79 -25.73
C LYS A 399 -31.65 -2.84 -25.96
N LEU A 400 -32.12 -3.55 -24.93
CA LEU A 400 -33.21 -4.52 -25.07
C LEU A 400 -34.58 -3.85 -25.21
N ARG A 401 -34.71 -2.57 -24.80
CA ARG A 401 -35.92 -1.74 -25.03
C ARG A 401 -36.07 -1.25 -26.49
N VAL A 402 -35.12 -1.57 -27.40
CA VAL A 402 -35.15 -1.08 -28.79
C VAL A 402 -35.08 -2.27 -29.77
N LEU A 403 -36.20 -2.51 -30.44
CA LEU A 403 -36.47 -3.54 -31.47
C LEU A 403 -36.37 -5.01 -31.03
N ASN A 404 -37.54 -5.59 -30.73
CA ASN A 404 -37.74 -7.02 -30.52
C ASN A 404 -37.88 -7.83 -31.84
N ARG A 405 -37.22 -7.42 -32.94
CA ARG A 405 -37.38 -8.04 -34.29
C ARG A 405 -36.11 -8.37 -35.09
N HIS A 406 -34.89 -7.98 -34.68
CA HIS A 406 -33.67 -8.37 -35.42
C HIS A 406 -32.48 -8.70 -34.51
N LYS A 407 -32.30 -10.00 -34.20
CA LYS A 407 -31.19 -10.51 -33.37
C LYS A 407 -29.81 -10.18 -33.97
N ASP A 408 -29.65 -10.25 -35.28
CA ASP A 408 -28.35 -10.04 -35.95
C ASP A 408 -27.91 -8.57 -35.94
N ILE A 409 -28.85 -7.64 -36.13
CA ILE A 409 -28.60 -6.19 -36.05
C ILE A 409 -28.20 -5.80 -34.62
N LEU A 410 -28.85 -6.39 -33.60
CA LEU A 410 -28.49 -6.21 -32.20
C LEU A 410 -27.07 -6.74 -31.91
N GLY A 411 -26.73 -7.94 -32.42
CA GLY A 411 -25.41 -8.54 -32.30
C GLY A 411 -24.30 -7.68 -32.94
N ALA A 412 -24.50 -7.22 -34.17
CA ALA A 412 -23.58 -6.32 -34.87
C ALA A 412 -23.39 -4.99 -34.12
N THR A 413 -24.48 -4.42 -33.59
CA THR A 413 -24.47 -3.17 -32.81
C THR A 413 -23.75 -3.32 -31.48
N LEU A 414 -23.93 -4.45 -30.78
CA LEU A 414 -23.22 -4.76 -29.54
C LEU A 414 -21.72 -4.97 -29.82
N ARG A 415 -21.36 -5.67 -30.91
CA ARG A 415 -19.97 -5.85 -31.36
C ARG A 415 -19.28 -4.52 -31.68
N LYS A 416 -19.95 -3.60 -32.39
CA LYS A 416 -19.46 -2.24 -32.67
C LYS A 416 -19.29 -1.43 -31.38
N SER A 417 -20.24 -1.52 -30.45
CA SER A 417 -20.18 -0.85 -29.14
C SER A 417 -19.04 -1.38 -28.26
N LYS A 418 -18.82 -2.70 -28.23
CA LYS A 418 -17.70 -3.35 -27.53
C LYS A 418 -16.35 -2.94 -28.13
N LYS A 419 -16.23 -2.89 -29.46
CA LYS A 419 -15.03 -2.38 -30.16
C LYS A 419 -14.74 -0.90 -29.84
N LYS A 420 -15.78 -0.06 -29.71
CA LYS A 420 -15.65 1.34 -29.23
C LYS A 420 -15.13 1.38 -27.79
N TYR A 421 -15.71 0.61 -26.87
CA TYR A 421 -15.27 0.54 -25.47
C TYR A 421 -13.81 0.09 -25.34
N HIS A 422 -13.41 -0.99 -26.03
CA HIS A 422 -12.01 -1.47 -26.03
C HIS A 422 -11.03 -0.38 -26.53
N ARG A 423 -11.39 0.37 -27.58
CA ARG A 423 -10.59 1.53 -28.04
C ARG A 423 -10.51 2.65 -27.01
N GLN A 424 -11.58 2.91 -26.26
CA GLN A 424 -11.60 3.97 -25.24
C GLN A 424 -10.70 3.68 -24.03
N ILE A 425 -10.52 2.40 -23.68
CA ILE A 425 -9.62 1.94 -22.60
C ILE A 425 -8.23 1.52 -23.10
N GLY A 426 -7.90 1.72 -24.38
CA GLY A 426 -6.58 1.38 -24.92
C GLY A 426 -6.34 -0.09 -25.29
N GLY A 427 -7.33 -0.98 -25.18
CA GLY A 427 -7.18 -2.39 -25.61
C GLY A 427 -8.24 -3.35 -25.06
N LYS A 428 -8.00 -4.66 -25.22
CA LYS A 428 -8.78 -5.72 -24.51
C LYS A 428 -8.49 -5.73 -23.00
N TRP A 429 -7.29 -5.28 -22.64
CA TRP A 429 -6.67 -5.37 -21.32
C TRP A 429 -6.59 -4.05 -20.57
N ALA A 430 -7.09 -2.97 -21.17
CA ALA A 430 -7.10 -1.62 -20.62
C ALA A 430 -5.74 -0.88 -20.57
N GLU A 431 -4.85 -1.14 -21.53
CA GLU A 431 -3.50 -0.55 -21.69
C GLU A 431 -3.44 0.99 -21.90
N ARG A 432 -4.53 1.72 -21.64
CA ARG A 432 -4.52 3.18 -21.47
C ARG A 432 -4.09 3.60 -20.07
N TYR A 433 -4.16 2.72 -19.08
CA TYR A 433 -3.98 3.07 -17.68
C TYR A 433 -2.90 2.20 -17.05
N ALA A 434 -2.11 2.77 -16.13
CA ALA A 434 -1.46 1.99 -15.07
C ALA A 434 -2.22 2.17 -13.75
N VAL A 435 -1.96 1.30 -12.78
CA VAL A 435 -2.46 1.40 -11.40
C VAL A 435 -1.28 1.57 -10.46
N SER A 436 -1.38 2.56 -9.58
CA SER A 436 -0.50 2.70 -8.41
C SER A 436 -1.33 2.45 -7.16
N LEU A 437 -0.81 1.67 -6.24
CA LEU A 437 -1.40 1.38 -4.93
C LEU A 437 -0.79 2.30 -3.88
N VAL A 438 -1.59 2.67 -2.88
CA VAL A 438 -1.12 3.33 -1.67
C VAL A 438 -1.59 2.53 -0.48
N SER A 439 -0.71 2.31 0.48
CA SER A 439 -1.00 1.52 1.68
C SER A 439 -1.27 2.42 2.89
N PRO A 440 -2.21 2.02 3.78
CA PRO A 440 -2.32 2.63 5.09
C PRO A 440 -1.12 2.21 5.95
N SER A 441 -0.95 2.90 7.07
CA SER A 441 0.27 2.87 7.87
C SER A 441 0.18 2.01 9.12
N VAL A 442 1.33 1.74 9.76
CA VAL A 442 1.46 0.87 10.94
C VAL A 442 0.93 1.54 12.22
N VAL A 443 0.27 2.73 12.20
CA VAL A 443 0.24 3.59 13.40
C VAL A 443 -1.08 4.28 13.79
N PRO A 444 -1.22 4.60 15.11
CA PRO A 444 -2.32 5.30 15.80
C PRO A 444 -2.96 6.60 15.27
N ASN A 445 -3.13 6.83 13.98
CA ASN A 445 -4.10 7.84 13.49
C ASN A 445 -5.38 7.13 13.05
N TYR A 446 -5.21 5.97 12.43
CA TYR A 446 -6.27 4.98 12.29
C TYR A 446 -5.79 3.73 13.02
N PHE A 447 -6.14 2.54 12.54
CA PHE A 447 -5.60 1.31 13.11
C PHE A 447 -4.28 0.89 12.43
N PRO A 448 -3.24 0.56 13.22
CA PRO A 448 -2.01 -0.05 12.73
C PRO A 448 -2.24 -1.12 11.69
N SER A 449 -1.62 -0.97 10.52
CA SER A 449 -1.92 -1.76 9.33
C SER A 449 -0.69 -2.48 8.73
N LEU A 450 -0.93 -3.66 8.18
CA LEU A 450 0.05 -4.42 7.38
C LEU A 450 -0.62 -4.93 6.09
N ARG A 451 0.14 -5.03 5.00
CA ARG A 451 -0.38 -5.49 3.71
C ARG A 451 0.44 -6.66 3.17
N ILE A 452 -0.24 -7.79 2.90
CA ILE A 452 0.36 -8.98 2.29
C ILE A 452 -0.17 -9.11 0.87
N ILE A 453 0.71 -9.08 -0.13
CA ILE A 453 0.34 -9.17 -1.56
C ILE A 453 0.69 -10.56 -2.08
N GLU A 454 -0.29 -11.23 -2.68
CA GLU A 454 -0.17 -12.51 -3.37
C GLU A 454 0.12 -12.28 -4.86
N TYR A 455 1.04 -13.04 -5.44
CA TYR A 455 1.39 -12.99 -6.86
C TYR A 455 1.46 -14.39 -7.48
N ASN A 456 1.27 -14.43 -8.80
CA ASN A 456 1.26 -15.68 -9.55
C ASN A 456 2.68 -16.26 -9.69
N ILE A 457 2.88 -17.49 -9.21
CA ILE A 457 4.14 -18.24 -9.30
C ILE A 457 4.15 -19.38 -10.32
N SER A 458 3.13 -19.53 -11.17
CA SER A 458 3.06 -20.62 -12.16
C SER A 458 4.31 -20.69 -13.05
N GLY A 459 5.01 -21.82 -13.06
CA GLY A 459 6.23 -22.00 -13.86
C GLY A 459 7.46 -21.27 -13.28
N LEU A 460 7.45 -21.00 -11.98
CA LEU A 460 8.60 -20.50 -11.21
C LEU A 460 9.15 -21.54 -10.23
N ASP A 461 8.69 -22.78 -10.31
CA ASP A 461 8.96 -23.86 -9.35
C ASP A 461 10.47 -24.15 -9.20
N ASP A 462 11.23 -24.09 -10.31
CA ASP A 462 12.70 -24.23 -10.33
C ASP A 462 13.47 -22.90 -10.12
N SER A 463 12.81 -21.82 -9.67
CA SER A 463 13.48 -20.52 -9.53
C SER A 463 14.48 -20.52 -8.38
N ALA A 464 15.70 -20.09 -8.65
CA ALA A 464 16.71 -19.90 -7.61
C ALA A 464 16.22 -18.89 -6.56
N LEU A 465 16.24 -19.29 -5.28
CA LEU A 465 15.97 -18.40 -4.16
C LEU A 465 17.10 -17.40 -3.96
N TRP A 466 16.75 -16.25 -3.38
CA TRP A 466 17.69 -15.15 -3.13
C TRP A 466 18.89 -15.58 -2.27
N THR A 467 18.66 -16.37 -1.21
CA THR A 467 19.71 -16.91 -0.32
C THR A 467 20.77 -17.75 -1.04
N HIS A 468 20.38 -18.50 -2.08
CA HIS A 468 21.29 -19.37 -2.83
C HIS A 468 22.37 -18.57 -3.57
N ARG A 469 22.12 -17.29 -3.88
CA ARG A 469 23.09 -16.36 -4.49
C ARG A 469 24.18 -15.92 -3.50
N HIS A 470 23.94 -15.95 -2.19
CA HIS A 470 24.93 -15.60 -1.17
C HIS A 470 25.81 -16.80 -0.74
N ILE A 471 25.33 -18.04 -0.95
CA ILE A 471 26.06 -19.27 -0.59
C ILE A 471 27.09 -19.65 -1.66
N LYS A 472 26.77 -19.44 -2.95
CA LYS A 472 27.74 -19.59 -4.05
C LYS A 472 28.44 -18.24 -4.26
N GLY A 473 29.70 -18.14 -3.81
CA GLY A 473 30.50 -16.91 -3.94
C GLY A 473 30.44 -16.32 -5.35
N ALA A 474 30.23 -15.00 -5.43
CA ALA A 474 29.91 -14.31 -6.67
C ALA A 474 31.09 -14.25 -7.64
N GLY A 475 31.20 -15.25 -8.52
CA GLY A 475 32.19 -15.30 -9.59
C GLY A 475 31.81 -14.43 -10.81
N ASP A 476 32.56 -13.33 -10.99
CA ASP A 476 33.15 -12.87 -12.27
C ASP A 476 32.28 -12.73 -13.54
N SER A 477 30.95 -12.56 -13.41
CA SER A 477 30.05 -12.36 -14.56
C SER A 477 29.32 -11.00 -14.61
N HIS A 478 29.52 -10.12 -13.62
CA HIS A 478 28.93 -8.77 -13.62
C HIS A 478 29.95 -7.62 -13.68
N ALA A 479 31.20 -7.80 -13.21
CA ALA A 479 32.22 -6.74 -13.23
C ALA A 479 32.51 -6.20 -14.64
N LYS A 480 32.61 -7.09 -15.64
CA LYS A 480 32.98 -6.74 -17.04
C LYS A 480 31.99 -5.88 -17.83
N LEU A 481 30.81 -5.56 -17.28
CA LEU A 481 29.81 -4.70 -17.94
C LEU A 481 29.62 -3.33 -17.28
N TYR A 482 30.20 -3.10 -16.09
CA TYR A 482 30.08 -1.83 -15.37
C TYR A 482 31.33 -0.93 -15.46
N GLU A 483 32.52 -1.47 -15.72
CA GLU A 483 33.75 -0.68 -15.86
C GLU A 483 33.77 0.26 -17.08
N THR A 484 32.90 0.05 -18.08
CA THR A 484 32.76 0.96 -19.24
C THR A 484 31.80 2.13 -18.99
N SER A 485 31.13 2.21 -17.84
CA SER A 485 30.33 3.37 -17.44
C SER A 485 31.04 4.25 -16.41
N SER A 486 32.24 4.72 -16.75
CA SER A 486 32.80 5.92 -16.10
C SER A 486 31.85 7.09 -16.36
N PHE A 487 31.36 7.72 -15.29
CA PHE A 487 30.32 8.76 -15.34
C PHE A 487 30.92 10.10 -15.79
N GLY A 488 31.37 10.17 -17.05
CA GLY A 488 31.97 11.38 -17.63
C GLY A 488 32.79 11.13 -18.90
N SER A 489 32.15 11.22 -20.08
CA SER A 489 32.74 11.67 -21.38
C SER A 489 31.87 11.36 -22.61
N THR A 490 30.94 10.40 -22.53
CA THR A 490 30.18 9.88 -23.70
C THR A 490 28.99 10.72 -24.17
N TRP A 491 28.85 11.98 -23.74
CA TRP A 491 27.70 12.84 -24.09
C TRP A 491 27.71 13.36 -25.55
N GLU A 492 28.84 13.30 -26.25
CA GLU A 492 28.97 13.89 -27.60
C GLU A 492 28.73 12.91 -28.77
N SER A 493 29.04 11.63 -28.61
CA SER A 493 29.05 10.63 -29.70
C SER A 493 27.65 10.34 -30.27
N ASP A 494 26.64 10.17 -29.42
CA ASP A 494 25.27 9.91 -29.85
C ASP A 494 24.61 11.14 -30.52
N VAL A 495 25.03 12.34 -30.13
CA VAL A 495 24.57 13.60 -30.75
C VAL A 495 25.12 13.73 -32.18
N GLU A 496 26.40 13.39 -32.39
CA GLU A 496 27.07 13.30 -33.71
C GLU A 496 26.37 12.30 -34.66
N LEU A 497 26.09 11.09 -34.18
CA LEU A 497 25.42 10.03 -34.95
C LEU A 497 24.01 10.45 -35.40
N SER A 498 23.28 11.20 -34.57
CA SER A 498 21.98 11.77 -34.94
C SER A 498 22.07 12.86 -36.01
N LYS A 499 23.13 13.69 -35.99
CA LYS A 499 23.37 14.77 -36.96
C LYS A 499 23.66 14.22 -38.36
N LYS A 500 24.47 13.16 -38.47
CA LYS A 500 24.82 12.55 -39.78
C LYS A 500 23.60 11.96 -40.51
N LYS A 501 22.61 11.38 -39.80
CA LYS A 501 21.35 10.90 -40.42
C LYS A 501 20.40 12.02 -40.86
N ARG A 502 20.47 13.24 -40.30
CA ARG A 502 19.58 14.37 -40.68
C ARG A 502 19.97 15.09 -41.99
N ARG A 503 21.12 14.78 -42.60
CA ARG A 503 21.61 15.46 -43.82
C ARG A 503 21.02 14.96 -45.15
N LYS A 504 20.20 13.90 -45.17
CA LYS A 504 19.50 13.40 -46.38
C LYS A 504 17.98 13.28 -46.23
N LYS A 505 17.28 14.41 -45.99
CA LYS A 505 15.86 14.66 -46.40
C LYS A 505 15.41 16.09 -46.07
N LYS A 506 15.90 17.09 -46.80
CA LYS A 506 15.24 18.41 -46.88
C LYS A 506 14.10 18.35 -47.92
N LYS A 507 12.84 18.27 -47.47
CA LYS A 507 11.68 18.69 -48.27
C LYS A 507 10.46 18.97 -47.37
N LYS A 508 9.96 20.20 -47.46
CA LYS A 508 8.71 20.77 -46.88
C LYS A 508 8.55 20.66 -45.36
N GLN A 509 8.87 21.75 -44.66
CA GLN A 509 8.24 22.06 -43.36
C GLN A 509 6.72 22.21 -43.55
N LYS A 510 5.97 21.57 -42.65
CA LYS A 510 4.64 21.98 -42.18
C LYS A 510 4.75 22.12 -40.67
N ASP A 511 3.91 22.96 -40.07
CA ASP A 511 3.92 23.27 -38.65
C ASP A 511 3.87 22.00 -37.78
N GLY A 512 5.03 21.65 -37.23
CA GLY A 512 5.26 20.40 -36.51
C GLY A 512 5.95 20.69 -35.18
N LYS A 513 5.29 20.28 -34.09
CA LYS A 513 5.80 20.35 -32.71
C LYS A 513 7.25 19.84 -32.66
N LYS A 514 8.13 20.51 -31.92
CA LYS A 514 9.52 20.05 -31.81
C LYS A 514 9.56 18.70 -31.09
N PRO A 515 10.51 17.81 -31.44
CA PRO A 515 10.69 16.56 -30.71
C PRO A 515 11.06 16.85 -29.25
N PRO A 516 10.69 15.96 -28.30
CA PRO A 516 11.05 16.09 -26.89
C PRO A 516 12.57 16.14 -26.70
N ARG A 517 13.03 16.86 -25.67
CA ARG A 517 14.45 17.06 -25.35
C ARG A 517 15.14 15.85 -24.70
N PHE A 518 14.43 14.73 -24.54
CA PHE A 518 14.88 13.51 -23.87
C PHE A 518 14.55 12.26 -24.72
N THR A 519 15.23 11.15 -24.42
CA THR A 519 15.12 9.90 -25.18
C THR A 519 13.85 9.13 -24.79
N ILE A 520 12.93 8.91 -25.73
CA ILE A 520 11.75 8.07 -25.50
C ILE A 520 12.05 6.61 -25.86
N PRO A 521 11.89 5.64 -24.94
CA PRO A 521 11.99 4.22 -25.23
C PRO A 521 10.97 3.73 -26.24
N SER A 522 11.34 2.68 -26.96
CA SER A 522 10.40 1.93 -27.78
C SER A 522 9.26 1.36 -26.91
N PRO A 523 8.00 1.46 -27.35
CA PRO A 523 6.90 0.70 -26.77
C PRO A 523 7.15 -0.81 -26.92
N PRO A 524 6.40 -1.67 -26.20
CA PRO A 524 6.40 -3.10 -26.45
C PRO A 524 5.91 -3.35 -27.88
N SER A 525 6.36 -4.45 -28.49
CA SER A 525 5.90 -4.82 -29.83
C SER A 525 4.38 -4.85 -29.92
N ARG A 526 3.82 -4.46 -31.07
CA ARG A 526 2.36 -4.55 -31.32
C ARG A 526 1.83 -5.99 -31.32
N THR A 527 2.71 -6.98 -31.38
CA THR A 527 2.41 -8.42 -31.26
C THR A 527 2.76 -9.00 -29.88
N ALA A 528 3.38 -8.21 -28.99
CA ALA A 528 3.70 -8.69 -27.65
C ALA A 528 2.42 -8.98 -26.84
N PRO A 529 2.45 -9.98 -25.94
CA PRO A 529 1.37 -10.15 -24.97
C PRO A 529 1.29 -8.94 -24.03
N PRO A 530 0.11 -8.70 -23.41
CA PRO A 530 -0.01 -7.74 -22.32
C PRO A 530 0.93 -8.12 -21.16
N GLY A 531 1.53 -7.14 -20.48
CA GLY A 531 2.35 -7.39 -19.30
C GLY A 531 1.56 -7.83 -18.05
N PRO A 532 2.25 -8.21 -16.97
CA PRO A 532 1.63 -8.83 -15.79
C PRO A 532 0.55 -7.99 -15.10
N ALA A 533 0.64 -6.65 -15.15
CA ALA A 533 -0.42 -5.76 -14.63
C ALA A 533 -1.77 -5.87 -15.38
N TYR A 534 -1.78 -6.43 -16.60
CA TYR A 534 -2.89 -6.31 -17.55
C TYR A 534 -3.59 -7.65 -17.86
N SER A 535 -2.89 -8.77 -17.70
CA SER A 535 -3.40 -10.12 -17.86
C SER A 535 -2.64 -11.07 -16.95
N ASN A 536 -3.37 -11.97 -16.29
CA ASN A 536 -2.79 -12.97 -15.40
C ASN A 536 -1.76 -13.85 -16.14
N GLN A 537 -0.54 -13.83 -15.62
CA GLN A 537 0.65 -14.58 -16.02
C GLN A 537 1.62 -14.57 -14.81
N PRO A 538 2.81 -15.19 -14.88
CA PRO A 538 3.78 -15.13 -13.78
C PRO A 538 4.04 -13.68 -13.33
N PHE A 539 4.20 -13.50 -12.01
CA PHE A 539 4.32 -12.21 -11.31
C PHE A 539 3.07 -11.32 -11.29
N THR A 540 1.97 -11.64 -11.99
CA THR A 540 0.72 -10.88 -11.83
C THR A 540 0.24 -10.96 -10.38
N TRP A 541 -0.02 -9.80 -9.77
CA TRP A 541 -0.66 -9.73 -8.46
C TRP A 541 -2.09 -10.29 -8.53
N LEU A 542 -2.39 -11.24 -7.65
CA LEU A 542 -3.67 -11.95 -7.59
C LEU A 542 -4.62 -11.30 -6.59
N GLY A 543 -4.08 -10.74 -5.51
CA GLY A 543 -4.81 -10.05 -4.47
C GLY A 543 -3.88 -9.58 -3.36
N TYR A 544 -4.41 -8.78 -2.44
CA TYR A 544 -3.84 -8.59 -1.12
C TYR A 544 -4.85 -8.88 -0.01
N THR A 545 -4.30 -9.20 1.15
CA THR A 545 -4.93 -9.15 2.46
C THR A 545 -4.49 -7.86 3.14
N GLN A 546 -5.47 -7.02 3.51
CA GLN A 546 -5.27 -5.88 4.38
C GLN A 546 -5.47 -6.35 5.82
N LEU A 547 -4.46 -6.16 6.65
CA LEU A 547 -4.50 -6.43 8.08
C LEU A 547 -4.57 -5.12 8.86
N PHE A 548 -5.21 -5.15 10.02
CA PHE A 548 -5.25 -4.04 10.98
C PHE A 548 -5.19 -4.55 12.43
N ALA A 549 -4.72 -3.74 13.37
CA ALA A 549 -4.79 -4.02 14.80
C ALA A 549 -5.62 -2.97 15.52
N ASN A 550 -6.75 -3.37 16.13
CA ASN A 550 -7.60 -2.48 16.93
C ASN A 550 -6.94 -2.17 18.28
N ILE A 551 -5.95 -1.27 18.26
CA ILE A 551 -5.22 -0.85 19.47
C ILE A 551 -6.12 -0.15 20.48
N THR A 552 -7.24 0.48 20.08
CA THR A 552 -8.20 1.07 21.01
C THR A 552 -8.85 0.01 21.89
N GLU A 553 -9.31 -1.10 21.29
CA GLU A 553 -9.87 -2.22 22.05
C GLU A 553 -8.79 -2.91 22.91
N MET A 554 -7.57 -3.08 22.39
CA MET A 554 -6.46 -3.67 23.16
C MET A 554 -6.04 -2.79 24.33
N ASN A 555 -6.00 -1.46 24.13
CA ASN A 555 -5.68 -0.50 25.18
C ASN A 555 -6.68 -0.56 26.35
N SER A 556 -7.96 -0.81 26.09
CA SER A 556 -8.98 -0.95 27.15
C SER A 556 -8.75 -2.15 28.09
N LYS A 557 -7.92 -3.12 27.67
CA LYS A 557 -7.58 -4.31 28.46
C LYS A 557 -6.41 -4.07 29.43
N PHE A 558 -5.71 -2.94 29.34
CA PHE A 558 -4.68 -2.58 30.32
C PHE A 558 -5.31 -2.13 31.63
N ARG A 559 -5.13 -2.96 32.67
CA ARG A 559 -5.68 -2.72 34.00
C ARG A 559 -4.96 -1.57 34.70
N MET A 560 -5.58 -0.40 34.57
CA MET A 560 -5.26 0.88 35.21
C MET A 560 -4.00 1.60 34.68
N PRO A 561 -4.04 2.93 34.56
CA PRO A 561 -2.83 3.72 34.35
C PRO A 561 -1.90 3.56 35.57
N PRO A 562 -0.58 3.43 35.39
CA PRO A 562 0.38 3.32 36.48
C PRO A 562 0.31 4.56 37.37
N SER A 563 0.33 4.34 38.68
CA SER A 563 0.30 5.40 39.70
C SER A 563 1.55 6.29 39.68
N SER A 564 2.64 5.82 39.07
CA SER A 564 3.91 6.55 38.98
C SER A 564 4.75 6.22 37.73
N TRP A 565 5.66 7.13 37.37
CA TRP A 565 6.70 6.90 36.34
C TRP A 565 7.65 5.73 36.64
N ARG A 566 7.74 5.30 37.91
CA ARG A 566 8.51 4.12 38.31
C ARG A 566 7.74 2.85 37.97
N GLU A 567 6.46 2.81 38.30
CA GLU A 567 5.56 1.71 37.95
C GLU A 567 5.41 1.56 36.43
N TYR A 568 5.31 2.66 35.68
CA TYR A 568 5.31 2.60 34.21
C TYR A 568 6.59 1.94 33.63
N ARG A 569 7.77 2.30 34.15
CA ARG A 569 9.04 1.68 33.70
C ARG A 569 9.17 0.21 34.13
N LEU A 570 8.60 -0.16 35.28
CA LEU A 570 8.49 -1.56 35.68
C LEU A 570 7.53 -2.31 34.74
N GLN A 571 6.36 -1.76 34.41
CA GLN A 571 5.42 -2.35 33.45
C GLN A 571 6.01 -2.48 32.03
N GLN A 572 6.88 -1.55 31.58
CA GLN A 572 7.64 -1.73 30.33
C GLN A 572 8.67 -2.88 30.42
N ALA A 573 9.35 -3.05 31.56
CA ALA A 573 10.38 -4.07 31.75
C ALA A 573 9.82 -5.47 32.06
N GLU A 574 8.66 -5.52 32.74
CA GLU A 574 7.87 -6.71 33.03
C GLU A 574 6.88 -7.05 31.91
N TRP A 575 6.82 -6.24 30.84
CA TRP A 575 6.00 -6.53 29.67
C TRP A 575 6.38 -7.91 29.13
N PRO A 576 5.44 -8.86 29.06
CA PRO A 576 5.80 -10.25 28.87
C PRO A 576 6.37 -10.48 27.47
N TRP A 577 7.66 -10.78 27.41
CA TRP A 577 8.13 -11.86 26.57
C TRP A 577 7.46 -13.14 27.11
N PRO A 578 6.42 -13.69 26.47
CA PRO A 578 5.66 -14.77 27.06
C PRO A 578 6.51 -16.03 27.04
N SER A 579 7.06 -16.38 28.19
CA SER A 579 7.13 -17.80 28.55
C SER A 579 5.68 -18.29 28.59
N SER A 580 5.43 -19.39 27.88
CA SER A 580 4.10 -19.88 27.56
C SER A 580 3.33 -20.35 28.80
N THR A 581 2.53 -19.50 29.46
CA THR A 581 1.47 -19.97 30.38
C THR A 581 0.32 -19.00 30.74
N THR A 582 0.39 -17.69 30.45
CA THR A 582 -0.66 -16.75 30.91
C THR A 582 -1.26 -15.87 29.80
N GLY A 583 -2.52 -16.18 29.44
CA GLY A 583 -3.55 -15.22 29.01
C GLY A 583 -3.25 -14.13 27.98
N ASN A 584 -2.95 -14.49 26.72
CA ASN A 584 -3.34 -13.78 25.48
C ASN A 584 -3.45 -12.22 25.53
N THR A 585 -2.37 -11.52 25.88
CA THR A 585 -2.26 -10.04 25.90
C THR A 585 -1.25 -9.50 24.87
N SER A 586 -0.97 -10.26 23.81
CA SER A 586 -0.14 -9.82 22.67
C SER A 586 -0.92 -8.95 21.68
N LEU A 587 -0.20 -8.06 20.98
CA LEU A 587 -0.73 -7.35 19.81
C LEU A 587 -1.18 -8.37 18.76
N LYS A 588 -2.39 -8.18 18.22
CA LYS A 588 -2.98 -9.09 17.23
C LYS A 588 -3.42 -8.31 16.00
N PHE A 589 -2.86 -8.64 14.83
CA PHE A 589 -3.41 -8.18 13.57
C PHE A 589 -4.57 -9.08 13.11
N GLU A 590 -5.66 -8.46 12.69
CA GLU A 590 -6.86 -9.10 12.16
C GLU A 590 -7.06 -8.75 10.68
N VAL A 591 -7.79 -9.58 9.94
CA VAL A 591 -8.07 -9.33 8.53
C VAL A 591 -9.19 -8.29 8.40
N GLU A 592 -8.85 -7.09 7.94
CA GLU A 592 -9.84 -6.07 7.59
C GLU A 592 -10.62 -6.51 6.33
N TYR A 593 -9.87 -6.90 5.28
CA TYR A 593 -10.42 -7.57 4.11
C TYR A 593 -9.34 -8.28 3.27
N ASN A 594 -9.74 -9.32 2.55
CA ASN A 594 -8.95 -9.92 1.47
C ASN A 594 -9.66 -9.67 0.14
N THR A 595 -8.99 -9.01 -0.78
CA THR A 595 -9.53 -8.57 -2.08
C THR A 595 -10.16 -9.67 -2.94
N ARG A 596 -9.66 -10.91 -2.87
CA ARG A 596 -10.08 -12.05 -3.73
C ARG A 596 -11.40 -12.65 -3.29
N ILE A 597 -11.57 -12.83 -1.97
CA ILE A 597 -12.79 -13.39 -1.37
C ILE A 597 -13.83 -12.33 -0.96
N ASP A 598 -13.45 -11.04 -0.99
CA ASP A 598 -14.31 -9.94 -0.59
C ASP A 598 -15.59 -9.84 -1.44
N LYS A 599 -16.72 -10.09 -0.76
CA LYS A 599 -18.07 -10.03 -1.34
C LYS A 599 -18.48 -8.60 -1.72
N LEU A 600 -17.76 -7.56 -1.30
CA LEU A 600 -18.10 -6.16 -1.55
C LEU A 600 -17.40 -5.62 -2.82
N PHE A 601 -16.07 -5.52 -2.83
CA PHE A 601 -15.28 -5.12 -4.00
C PHE A 601 -15.28 -6.17 -5.11
N LYS A 602 -15.41 -7.47 -4.81
CA LYS A 602 -15.47 -8.57 -5.80
C LYS A 602 -14.34 -8.48 -6.84
N LEU A 603 -13.12 -8.24 -6.37
CA LEU A 603 -11.92 -8.06 -7.19
C LEU A 603 -11.32 -9.45 -7.48
N LYS A 604 -11.40 -9.92 -8.73
CA LYS A 604 -10.99 -11.29 -9.08
C LYS A 604 -9.47 -11.50 -9.13
N ASP A 605 -8.78 -10.43 -9.50
CA ASP A 605 -7.35 -10.31 -9.72
C ASP A 605 -7.01 -8.82 -9.58
N MET A 606 -5.73 -8.47 -9.37
CA MET A 606 -5.30 -7.08 -9.29
C MET A 606 -4.98 -6.47 -10.67
N THR A 607 -5.52 -7.01 -11.77
CA THR A 607 -5.25 -6.42 -13.09
C THR A 607 -5.89 -5.04 -13.23
N VAL A 608 -5.28 -4.16 -14.04
CA VAL A 608 -5.79 -2.81 -14.35
C VAL A 608 -7.29 -2.83 -14.72
N LYS A 609 -7.73 -3.86 -15.43
CA LYS A 609 -9.13 -4.03 -15.86
C LYS A 609 -10.08 -4.34 -14.71
N SER A 610 -9.63 -5.08 -13.70
CA SER A 610 -10.38 -5.36 -12.47
C SER A 610 -10.50 -4.11 -11.61
N TYR A 611 -9.41 -3.34 -11.43
CA TYR A 611 -9.44 -2.02 -10.79
C TYR A 611 -10.37 -1.05 -11.51
N LEU A 612 -10.32 -0.93 -12.85
CA LEU A 612 -11.27 -0.09 -13.60
C LEU A 612 -12.73 -0.51 -13.41
N LYS A 613 -13.02 -1.79 -13.15
CA LYS A 613 -14.37 -2.25 -12.80
C LYS A 613 -14.75 -1.85 -11.38
N LEU A 614 -13.82 -1.90 -10.43
CA LEU A 614 -14.04 -1.46 -9.04
C LEU A 614 -14.26 0.06 -8.97
N ALA A 615 -13.34 0.85 -9.53
CA ALA A 615 -13.39 2.32 -9.59
C ALA A 615 -14.73 2.86 -10.11
N ARG A 616 -15.22 2.33 -11.24
CA ARG A 616 -16.54 2.71 -11.78
C ARG A 616 -17.71 2.31 -10.90
N ARG A 617 -17.60 1.25 -10.09
CA ARG A 617 -18.65 0.85 -9.13
C ARG A 617 -18.66 1.76 -7.90
N ILE A 618 -17.48 2.17 -7.45
CA ILE A 618 -17.33 3.20 -6.41
C ILE A 618 -17.95 4.51 -6.90
N ALA A 619 -17.49 5.03 -8.05
CA ALA A 619 -17.96 6.30 -8.62
C ALA A 619 -19.47 6.36 -8.88
N ARG A 620 -20.08 5.25 -9.33
CA ARG A 620 -21.53 5.17 -9.60
C ARG A 620 -22.38 4.81 -8.38
N SER A 621 -21.79 4.58 -7.22
CA SER A 621 -22.61 4.40 -6.00
C SER A 621 -23.28 5.72 -5.67
N PRO A 622 -24.56 5.73 -5.24
CA PRO A 622 -25.25 6.96 -4.85
C PRO A 622 -24.46 7.67 -3.76
N ASP A 623 -24.44 9.00 -3.82
CA ASP A 623 -23.78 9.76 -2.77
C ASP A 623 -24.60 9.77 -1.48
N LEU A 624 -23.95 9.75 -0.32
CA LEU A 624 -24.69 9.65 0.95
C LEU A 624 -25.52 10.91 1.21
N ALA A 625 -25.04 12.08 0.78
CA ALA A 625 -25.79 13.33 0.82
C ALA A 625 -27.00 13.37 -0.14
N GLN A 626 -26.97 12.60 -1.24
CA GLN A 626 -28.11 12.49 -2.16
C GLN A 626 -29.20 11.58 -1.59
N ILE A 627 -28.82 10.45 -0.96
CA ILE A 627 -29.77 9.53 -0.30
C ILE A 627 -30.62 10.27 0.74
N GLN A 628 -30.03 11.22 1.49
CA GLN A 628 -30.78 11.99 2.47
C GLN A 628 -31.81 12.95 1.84
N LYS A 629 -31.55 13.50 0.65
CA LYS A 629 -32.54 14.31 -0.09
C LYS A 629 -33.67 13.42 -0.59
N ASP A 630 -33.35 12.31 -1.24
CA ASP A 630 -34.34 11.38 -1.79
C ASP A 630 -35.26 10.78 -0.68
N CYS A 631 -34.74 10.59 0.54
CA CYS A 631 -35.53 10.17 1.71
C CYS A 631 -36.41 11.29 2.33
N VAL A 632 -36.22 12.55 1.94
CA VAL A 632 -36.99 13.71 2.47
C VAL A 632 -37.96 14.27 1.43
N THR A 633 -37.81 13.93 0.13
CA THR A 633 -38.58 14.54 -0.97
C THR A 633 -39.49 13.57 -1.72
N TYR A 634 -39.98 12.49 -1.09
CA TYR A 634 -41.01 11.61 -1.66
C TYR A 634 -42.15 11.35 -0.68
N ASP A 635 -43.09 12.30 -0.64
CA ASP A 635 -44.31 12.24 0.18
C ASP A 635 -45.54 11.82 -0.67
N ASP A 636 -45.32 10.95 -1.65
CA ASP A 636 -46.37 10.42 -2.52
C ASP A 636 -46.29 8.90 -2.65
N LEU A 637 -47.35 8.25 -2.16
CA LEU A 637 -47.71 6.83 -2.26
C LEU A 637 -47.08 5.81 -1.29
N LYS A 638 -47.69 5.80 -0.09
CA LYS A 638 -47.99 4.65 0.80
C LYS A 638 -46.82 3.93 1.50
N GLY A 639 -46.79 4.05 2.84
CA GLY A 639 -46.23 2.98 3.68
C GLY A 639 -45.68 3.32 5.07
N CYS A 640 -46.16 4.34 5.78
CA CYS A 640 -45.73 4.63 7.17
C CYS A 640 -46.91 5.07 8.05
N GLU A 641 -47.69 4.13 8.58
CA GLU A 641 -48.60 4.42 9.70
C GLU A 641 -47.87 4.17 11.03
N HIS A 642 -47.93 5.16 11.93
CA HIS A 642 -47.40 5.07 13.28
C HIS A 642 -48.46 4.51 14.25
N HIS A 643 -48.06 3.54 15.07
CA HIS A 643 -48.68 3.30 16.37
C HIS A 643 -47.62 3.46 17.47
N PRO A 644 -47.93 4.15 18.59
CA PRO A 644 -47.00 4.34 19.70
C PRO A 644 -46.86 3.05 20.54
N PRO A 645 -45.72 2.84 21.21
CA PRO A 645 -45.47 1.62 21.97
C PRO A 645 -46.25 1.59 23.29
N GLN A 646 -46.75 0.42 23.67
CA GLN A 646 -47.13 0.11 25.05
C GLN A 646 -45.96 -0.55 25.79
N ASP A 647 -45.92 -0.32 27.09
CA ASP A 647 -44.80 -0.56 28.01
C ASP A 647 -44.98 -1.87 28.80
N VAL A 648 -43.98 -2.79 28.76
CA VAL A 648 -43.93 -4.00 29.60
C VAL A 648 -42.49 -4.37 30.00
N THR A 649 -42.12 -3.95 31.21
CA THR A 649 -41.24 -4.56 32.24
C THR A 649 -40.18 -5.62 31.92
N LYS A 650 -39.00 -5.39 32.53
CA LYS A 650 -37.80 -6.23 32.75
C LYS A 650 -38.00 -7.73 33.11
N SER A 651 -37.02 -8.56 32.70
CA SER A 651 -36.20 -9.38 33.63
C SER A 651 -34.83 -9.71 33.03
N GLU A 652 -33.84 -10.05 33.87
CA GLU A 652 -32.44 -10.34 33.52
C GLU A 652 -32.16 -11.85 33.52
N THR A 653 -31.29 -12.37 32.63
CA THR A 653 -30.16 -13.31 32.95
C THR A 653 -29.38 -13.79 31.71
N GLU A 654 -28.09 -14.10 31.93
CA GLU A 654 -27.17 -14.98 31.17
C GLU A 654 -26.52 -14.57 29.82
N SER A 655 -25.18 -14.41 29.91
CA SER A 655 -24.07 -14.90 29.04
C SER A 655 -24.11 -14.80 27.49
N PRO A 656 -23.06 -14.26 26.85
CA PRO A 656 -23.04 -14.01 25.40
C PRO A 656 -22.66 -15.25 24.56
N ALA A 657 -23.66 -15.89 23.96
CA ALA A 657 -23.47 -16.88 22.90
C ALA A 657 -23.54 -16.28 21.49
N LEU A 658 -22.77 -16.87 20.57
CA LEU A 658 -22.61 -16.46 19.17
C LEU A 658 -23.94 -16.56 18.40
N HIS A 659 -24.59 -15.42 18.11
CA HIS A 659 -25.81 -15.41 17.28
C HIS A 659 -25.61 -14.84 15.88
N SER A 660 -26.07 -15.61 14.90
CA SER A 660 -26.40 -15.17 13.55
C SER A 660 -27.43 -14.04 13.61
N PHE A 661 -27.14 -12.91 12.96
CA PHE A 661 -28.08 -11.79 12.84
C PHE A 661 -29.25 -12.12 11.92
N GLU A 662 -30.37 -12.57 12.50
CA GLU A 662 -31.68 -12.55 11.85
C GLU A 662 -32.25 -11.12 11.76
N GLU A 663 -33.28 -10.95 10.93
CA GLU A 663 -33.75 -9.66 10.44
C GLU A 663 -34.62 -8.89 11.45
N GLY A 664 -33.99 -8.03 12.26
CA GLY A 664 -34.68 -6.97 13.00
C GLY A 664 -35.14 -5.83 12.09
N ASN A 665 -36.45 -5.66 11.95
CA ASN A 665 -37.07 -4.70 11.02
C ASN A 665 -37.36 -3.36 11.73
N GLY A 666 -36.72 -2.25 11.32
CA GLY A 666 -37.02 -0.92 11.86
C GLY A 666 -35.91 0.12 11.74
N THR A 667 -36.08 1.06 10.80
CA THR A 667 -35.24 2.28 10.57
C THR A 667 -33.79 2.08 10.06
N THR A 668 -33.31 3.04 9.26
CA THR A 668 -31.95 3.16 8.68
C THR A 668 -31.54 2.28 7.48
N THR A 669 -32.37 2.17 6.45
CA THR A 669 -31.99 1.56 5.14
C THR A 669 -31.07 2.42 4.25
N ILE A 670 -30.11 3.16 4.81
CA ILE A 670 -28.92 3.58 4.04
C ILE A 670 -28.15 2.30 3.72
N SER A 671 -28.34 1.81 2.50
CA SER A 671 -27.98 0.44 2.11
C SER A 671 -26.57 0.02 2.58
N ARG A 672 -26.50 -1.04 3.41
CA ARG A 672 -25.27 -1.77 3.81
C ARG A 672 -24.42 -2.27 2.60
N ARG A 673 -24.84 -2.01 1.36
CA ARG A 673 -24.19 -2.36 0.09
C ARG A 673 -23.64 -1.15 -0.68
N ASN A 674 -23.67 0.07 -0.14
CA ASN A 674 -23.10 1.25 -0.81
C ASN A 674 -21.55 1.15 -0.88
N ILE A 675 -21.02 0.99 -2.11
CA ILE A 675 -19.61 0.69 -2.34
C ILE A 675 -18.72 1.92 -2.08
N TRP A 676 -19.25 3.14 -2.23
CA TRP A 676 -18.52 4.35 -1.86
C TRP A 676 -18.29 4.44 -0.34
N LYS A 677 -19.32 4.18 0.46
CA LYS A 677 -19.19 4.10 1.93
C LYS A 677 -18.17 3.04 2.35
N ILE A 678 -18.25 1.83 1.75
CA ILE A 678 -17.32 0.73 2.03
C ILE A 678 -15.88 1.10 1.63
N PHE A 679 -15.70 1.80 0.51
CA PHE A 679 -14.39 2.28 0.08
C PHE A 679 -13.81 3.31 1.06
N LEU A 680 -14.59 4.31 1.49
CA LEU A 680 -14.12 5.27 2.49
C LEU A 680 -13.81 4.62 3.84
N ARG A 681 -14.67 3.70 4.31
CA ARG A 681 -14.42 2.97 5.55
C ARG A 681 -13.09 2.22 5.50
N ARG A 682 -12.76 1.56 4.39
CA ARG A 682 -11.48 0.87 4.18
C ARG A 682 -10.30 1.82 3.99
N ALA A 683 -10.51 2.95 3.33
CA ALA A 683 -9.48 3.97 3.21
C ALA A 683 -8.97 4.42 4.60
N PHE A 684 -9.88 4.55 5.57
CA PHE A 684 -9.56 4.86 6.96
C PHE A 684 -9.45 3.62 7.88
N VAL A 685 -9.15 2.43 7.31
CA VAL A 685 -8.89 1.16 8.04
C VAL A 685 -9.99 0.80 9.06
N GLY A 686 -11.24 1.15 8.76
CA GLY A 686 -12.38 0.92 9.64
C GLY A 686 -12.40 1.74 10.94
N TYR A 687 -11.54 2.76 11.09
CA TYR A 687 -11.47 3.61 12.27
C TYR A 687 -12.77 4.39 12.52
N PHE A 688 -13.23 5.13 11.51
CA PHE A 688 -14.46 5.92 11.62
C PHE A 688 -15.71 5.05 11.58
N ASP A 689 -16.67 5.39 12.43
CA ASP A 689 -17.96 4.73 12.47
C ASP A 689 -18.90 5.14 11.30
N ASP A 690 -20.09 4.54 11.29
CA ASP A 690 -21.05 4.66 10.21
C ASP A 690 -21.74 6.03 10.12
N ASP A 691 -21.62 6.89 11.14
CA ASP A 691 -22.14 8.26 11.27
C ASP A 691 -21.02 9.32 11.20
N GLU A 692 -19.84 9.07 11.75
CA GLU A 692 -18.63 9.86 11.51
C GLU A 692 -18.30 9.92 10.02
N LEU A 693 -18.34 8.77 9.33
CA LEU A 693 -18.20 8.73 7.87
C LEU A 693 -19.30 9.55 7.16
N ARG A 694 -20.55 9.56 7.65
CA ARG A 694 -21.61 10.42 7.07
C ARG A 694 -21.26 11.88 7.24
N ASN A 695 -20.79 12.30 8.42
CA ASN A 695 -20.37 13.67 8.70
C ASN A 695 -19.18 14.10 7.84
N LEU A 696 -18.19 13.23 7.65
CA LEU A 696 -17.07 13.45 6.73
C LEU A 696 -17.52 13.56 5.26
N ILE A 697 -18.61 12.91 4.86
CA ILE A 697 -19.16 12.98 3.49
C ILE A 697 -20.11 14.17 3.31
N ALA A 698 -20.82 14.60 4.35
CA ALA A 698 -21.80 15.67 4.30
C ALA A 698 -21.18 17.08 4.36
N ARG A 699 -20.00 17.23 4.96
CA ARG A 699 -19.27 18.51 4.98
C ARG A 699 -18.70 18.82 3.58
N PRO A 700 -19.02 19.96 2.96
CA PRO A 700 -18.53 20.30 1.62
C PRO A 700 -16.99 20.26 1.54
#